data_AF-A0A961S8J5-F1
#
_entry.id   AF-A0A961S8J5-F1
#
_cell.length_a   1.000
_cell.length_b   1.000
_cell.length_c   1.000
_cell.angle_alpha   90.00
_cell.angle_beta   90.00
_cell.angle_gamma   90.00
#
_symmetry.space_group_name_H-M   'P 1'
#
loop_
_entity.id
_entity.type
_entity.pdbx_description
1 polymer ?
#
loop_
_entity_poly.entity_id
_entity_poly.type
_entity_poly.pdbx_seq_one_letter_code
_entity_poly.pdbx_strand_id
1 'polypeptide(L)'
;MNPMELEKRYCAHNYEPLPVVLARGQGAHLWDIAGRRYIDMMSAYSAASHGHGHPRILAALAAQTARLAVPSRAYFNDKLGPFAAELCRLTGLYSMLPMNTGAEAVETAIKAARRWAYRVKGVAREKAEIIVAAGNFHGRTTTIIGFSSDGEYRDDFGPFTPGFRSVPFGDIAAMEAAIGANTAAVLIEPIQGEAGIIVPPPGYLAGLRALCDARNVLLIFDEVQSGLGRSGAWFAFEHEAARPDGLILGKALGGGVLPVSAFAGTKDLMAVFDPGSHGSTFGGNPLAAAVALEALHVIAEEGLVERSRELGAHMMERLRAIGSEALGEVRGRGLWAGAEISPAIASAREICERLLDKGVLSKETHDSVVRMAPPLVIGRDDLDRALDAFEDVLGETVRARRPGARARRAGTPGTAPAARFLMCRPEHFEVTYSINPWMDPGAWAREDGALARRADEEWHRLHRKLADLGARIELIDPLPGLPDLVFTANGAVVLDGTALLARFRYPQRQSEERIFAAAFAELRERGLVERIATLPDGMLLEGAGDCVWDSARQMFWMGHGPRSSKAAADFAARLFGVATQAMELVDPRFYHIDTALCPLPGGELVYVPHAFSPAGRAAIAARTTPDQRIELGEEDANRLAGNAVCIGTRLVMSSCGPGLRNRLAAAGYAVEEVPLTSFLRSGGSAFCLTLRLDAASAARARRGELITQ
;
A
#
# COMPACT_ATOMS: atom_id res chain seq x y z
N MET A 1 -0.91 26.89 12.81
CA MET A 1 -0.93 25.67 12.00
C MET A 1 0.01 25.88 10.82
N ASN A 2 0.95 24.98 10.58
CA ASN A 2 1.78 25.00 9.37
C ASN A 2 0.95 24.56 8.14
N PRO A 3 1.44 24.73 6.90
CA PRO A 3 0.69 24.36 5.70
C PRO A 3 0.20 22.91 5.66
N MET A 4 1.00 21.95 6.16
CA MET A 4 0.61 20.53 6.21
C MET A 4 -0.53 20.28 7.20
N GLU A 5 -0.54 20.97 8.33
CA GLU A 5 -1.63 20.90 9.32
C GLU A 5 -2.93 21.49 8.77
N LEU A 6 -2.84 22.56 7.95
CA LEU A 6 -3.99 23.12 7.27
C LEU A 6 -4.56 22.14 6.23
N GLU A 7 -3.70 21.54 5.40
CA GLU A 7 -4.12 20.54 4.41
C GLU A 7 -4.77 19.33 5.09
N LYS A 8 -4.13 18.78 6.14
CA LYS A 8 -4.71 17.69 6.95
C LYS A 8 -6.06 18.04 7.59
N ARG A 9 -6.32 19.31 7.88
CA ARG A 9 -7.58 19.74 8.51
C ARG A 9 -8.70 19.94 7.49
N TYR A 10 -8.38 20.50 6.33
CA TYR A 10 -9.38 21.03 5.41
C TYR A 10 -9.52 20.23 4.10
N CYS A 11 -8.54 19.39 3.74
CA CYS A 11 -8.61 18.53 2.57
C CYS A 11 -9.05 17.11 2.94
N ALA A 12 -9.67 16.42 1.99
CA ALA A 12 -9.91 14.98 2.12
C ALA A 12 -8.59 14.21 2.17
N HIS A 13 -8.54 13.13 2.96
CA HIS A 13 -7.34 12.34 3.21
C HIS A 13 -7.10 11.26 2.15
N ASN A 14 -7.34 11.58 0.88
CA ASN A 14 -7.23 10.62 -0.24
C ASN A 14 -5.81 10.60 -0.89
N TYR A 15 -4.83 11.25 -0.27
CA TYR A 15 -3.42 11.26 -0.67
C TYR A 15 -2.53 11.07 0.56
N GLU A 16 -1.34 10.47 0.34
CA GLU A 16 -0.27 10.37 1.33
C GLU A 16 1.03 11.04 0.82
N PRO A 17 1.13 12.38 0.90
CA PRO A 17 2.30 13.13 0.47
C PRO A 17 3.56 12.75 1.24
N LEU A 18 4.73 12.98 0.64
CA LEU A 18 5.99 13.04 1.39
C LEU A 18 5.98 14.28 2.31
N PRO A 19 6.68 14.26 3.46
CA PRO A 19 6.62 15.33 4.45
C PRO A 19 7.45 16.57 4.03
N VAL A 20 7.11 17.19 2.90
CA VAL A 20 7.78 18.37 2.34
C VAL A 20 6.76 19.36 1.80
N VAL A 21 6.97 20.66 2.05
CA VAL A 21 6.09 21.73 1.54
C VAL A 21 6.83 22.54 0.50
N LEU A 22 6.52 22.29 -0.77
CA LEU A 22 7.13 22.94 -1.92
C LEU A 22 6.51 24.31 -2.19
N ALA A 23 7.36 25.29 -2.52
CA ALA A 23 6.96 26.69 -2.73
C ALA A 23 7.40 27.27 -4.07
N ARG A 24 8.40 26.68 -4.72
CA ARG A 24 8.94 27.16 -6.01
C ARG A 24 9.44 25.98 -6.84
N GLY A 25 9.31 26.08 -8.16
CA GLY A 25 9.92 25.15 -9.11
C GLY A 25 10.57 25.90 -10.28
N GLN A 26 11.67 25.35 -10.80
CA GLN A 26 12.39 25.85 -11.97
C GLN A 26 13.16 24.70 -12.63
N GLY A 27 12.88 24.41 -13.90
CA GLY A 27 13.52 23.31 -14.61
C GLY A 27 13.28 21.96 -13.92
N ALA A 28 14.34 21.23 -13.61
CA ALA A 28 14.27 19.96 -12.87
C ALA A 28 14.35 20.11 -11.34
N HIS A 29 14.28 21.33 -10.81
CA HIS A 29 14.43 21.60 -9.38
C HIS A 29 13.18 22.16 -8.73
N LEU A 30 13.00 21.80 -7.47
CA LEU A 30 11.95 22.29 -6.59
C LEU A 30 12.58 22.84 -5.30
N TRP A 31 11.93 23.81 -4.66
CA TRP A 31 12.37 24.39 -3.39
C TRP A 31 11.23 24.35 -2.39
N ASP A 32 11.54 23.98 -1.15
CA ASP A 32 10.59 24.06 -0.05
C ASP A 32 10.46 25.48 0.53
N ILE A 33 9.54 25.66 1.47
CA ILE A 33 9.33 26.91 2.20
C ILE A 33 10.53 27.33 3.07
N ALA A 34 11.48 26.42 3.34
CA ALA A 34 12.72 26.71 4.05
C ALA A 34 13.89 27.07 3.08
N GLY A 35 13.64 27.05 1.77
CA GLY A 35 14.62 27.34 0.74
C GLY A 35 15.54 26.16 0.38
N ARG A 36 15.29 24.96 0.91
CA ARG A 36 16.03 23.75 0.53
C ARG A 36 15.66 23.35 -0.89
N ARG A 37 16.67 23.10 -1.72
CA ARG A 37 16.52 22.67 -3.11
C ARG A 37 16.49 21.16 -3.23
N TYR A 38 15.66 20.66 -4.14
CA TYR A 38 15.48 19.26 -4.46
C TYR A 38 15.58 19.02 -5.98
N ILE A 39 16.07 17.85 -6.38
CA ILE A 39 15.98 17.34 -7.75
C ILE A 39 14.64 16.59 -7.89
N ASP A 40 13.82 16.98 -8.85
CA ASP A 40 12.52 16.36 -9.12
C ASP A 40 12.68 15.15 -10.05
N MET A 41 12.50 13.95 -9.51
CA MET A 41 12.47 12.70 -10.26
C MET A 41 11.04 12.19 -10.48
N MET A 42 10.00 13.01 -10.27
CA MET A 42 8.59 12.64 -10.52
C MET A 42 7.92 13.46 -11.61
N SER A 43 8.29 14.73 -11.77
CA SER A 43 7.70 15.69 -12.72
C SER A 43 6.17 15.70 -12.71
N ALA A 44 5.57 15.63 -11.51
CA ALA A 44 4.12 15.48 -11.33
C ALA A 44 3.54 14.34 -12.19
N TYR A 45 4.14 13.16 -12.09
CA TYR A 45 3.76 11.96 -12.84
C TYR A 45 3.83 12.16 -14.36
N SER A 46 4.87 12.86 -14.85
CA SER A 46 5.11 13.27 -16.25
C SER A 46 4.35 14.52 -16.75
N ALA A 47 3.55 15.19 -15.91
CA ALA A 47 2.85 16.41 -16.31
C ALA A 47 3.77 17.63 -16.50
N ALA A 48 4.87 17.71 -15.75
CA ALA A 48 5.87 18.77 -15.84
C ALA A 48 7.08 18.36 -16.70
N SER A 49 6.84 17.67 -17.83
CA SER A 49 7.91 17.16 -18.70
C SER A 49 8.82 18.27 -19.25
N HIS A 50 8.29 19.46 -19.46
CA HIS A 50 9.02 20.67 -19.89
C HIS A 50 9.92 21.28 -18.81
N GLY A 51 9.82 20.80 -17.57
CA GLY A 51 10.39 21.43 -16.40
C GLY A 51 9.48 22.50 -15.81
N HIS A 52 9.66 22.75 -14.51
CA HIS A 52 8.86 23.70 -13.76
C HIS A 52 9.13 25.12 -14.22
N GLY A 53 8.06 25.92 -14.35
CA GLY A 53 8.16 27.34 -14.66
C GLY A 53 8.79 27.65 -16.02
N HIS A 54 8.57 26.80 -17.03
CA HIS A 54 9.15 26.98 -18.36
C HIS A 54 8.80 28.37 -18.95
N PRO A 55 9.79 29.22 -19.28
CA PRO A 55 9.56 30.64 -19.55
C PRO A 55 8.65 30.89 -20.76
N ARG A 56 8.78 30.08 -21.83
CA ARG A 56 7.94 30.19 -23.03
C ARG A 56 6.47 29.86 -22.74
N ILE A 57 6.23 28.81 -21.96
CA ILE A 57 4.88 28.34 -21.62
C ILE A 57 4.20 29.35 -20.69
N LEU A 58 4.92 29.87 -19.70
CA LEU A 58 4.43 30.94 -18.82
C LEU A 58 4.14 32.24 -19.59
N ALA A 59 4.96 32.58 -20.58
CA ALA A 59 4.71 33.74 -21.44
C ALA A 59 3.43 33.54 -22.29
N ALA A 60 3.22 32.36 -22.87
CA ALA A 60 2.00 32.03 -23.60
C ALA A 60 0.75 32.09 -22.69
N LEU A 61 0.84 31.54 -21.47
CA LEU A 61 -0.20 31.61 -20.45
C LEU A 61 -0.55 33.07 -20.11
N ALA A 62 0.45 33.89 -19.78
CA ALA A 62 0.26 35.29 -19.38
C ALA A 62 -0.34 36.12 -20.53
N ALA A 63 0.22 36.00 -21.74
CA ALA A 63 -0.24 36.73 -22.91
C ALA A 63 -1.70 36.38 -23.26
N GLN A 64 -2.06 35.10 -23.20
CA GLN A 64 -3.42 34.67 -23.53
C GLN A 64 -4.42 35.04 -22.43
N THR A 65 -4.02 34.99 -21.15
CA THR A 65 -4.86 35.42 -20.01
C THR A 65 -5.25 36.89 -20.12
N ALA A 66 -4.31 37.75 -20.53
CA ALA A 66 -4.56 39.17 -20.76
C ALA A 66 -5.50 39.47 -21.95
N ARG A 67 -5.75 38.47 -22.82
CA ARG A 67 -6.54 38.61 -24.04
C ARG A 67 -7.91 37.95 -23.96
N LEU A 68 -7.96 36.63 -23.76
CA LEU A 68 -9.21 35.87 -23.73
C LEU A 68 -9.00 34.50 -23.06
N ALA A 69 -9.66 34.27 -21.93
CA ALA A 69 -9.55 33.02 -21.19
C ALA A 69 -10.58 31.96 -21.62
N VAL A 70 -11.87 32.13 -21.26
CA VAL A 70 -12.91 31.09 -21.47
C VAL A 70 -14.21 31.70 -22.01
N PRO A 71 -14.43 31.75 -23.33
CA PRO A 71 -15.66 32.26 -23.95
C PRO A 71 -16.76 31.20 -24.15
N SER A 72 -16.53 29.94 -23.74
CA SER A 72 -17.28 28.71 -24.09
C SER A 72 -17.05 28.16 -25.52
N ARG A 73 -17.47 26.91 -25.74
CA ARG A 73 -17.50 26.23 -27.05
C ARG A 73 -18.66 26.67 -27.95
N ALA A 74 -19.51 27.59 -27.51
CA ALA A 74 -20.60 28.14 -28.31
C ALA A 74 -20.09 29.09 -29.42
N TYR A 75 -18.87 29.62 -29.27
CA TYR A 75 -18.23 30.52 -30.22
C TYR A 75 -16.90 29.93 -30.70
N PHE A 76 -16.50 30.31 -31.92
CA PHE A 76 -15.13 30.08 -32.36
C PHE A 76 -14.15 30.96 -31.60
N ASN A 77 -12.92 30.49 -31.46
CA ASN A 77 -11.79 31.26 -30.99
C ASN A 77 -10.58 31.00 -31.87
N ASP A 78 -9.60 31.89 -31.81
CA ASP A 78 -8.43 31.89 -32.70
C ASP A 78 -7.29 30.96 -32.25
N LYS A 79 -7.43 30.27 -31.10
CA LYS A 79 -6.38 29.41 -30.53
C LYS A 79 -6.65 27.93 -30.66
N LEU A 80 -7.92 27.51 -30.56
CA LEU A 80 -8.28 26.10 -30.61
C LEU A 80 -7.99 25.47 -31.98
N GLY A 81 -8.29 26.17 -33.08
CA GLY A 81 -8.03 25.67 -34.43
C GLY A 81 -6.54 25.35 -34.68
N PRO A 82 -5.62 26.33 -34.46
CA PRO A 82 -4.18 26.09 -34.58
C PRO A 82 -3.66 24.96 -33.67
N PHE A 83 -4.11 24.91 -32.41
CA PHE A 83 -3.75 23.81 -31.51
C PHE A 83 -4.21 22.44 -32.04
N ALA A 84 -5.45 22.35 -32.50
CA ALA A 84 -5.99 21.11 -33.07
C ALA A 84 -5.23 20.68 -34.32
N ALA A 85 -4.90 21.63 -35.20
CA ALA A 85 -4.13 21.35 -36.42
C ALA A 85 -2.74 20.79 -36.09
N GLU A 86 -2.02 21.41 -35.15
CA GLU A 86 -0.69 20.95 -34.75
C GLU A 86 -0.73 19.57 -34.07
N LEU A 87 -1.69 19.35 -33.17
CA LEU A 87 -1.84 18.05 -32.52
C LEU A 87 -2.17 16.93 -33.53
N CYS A 88 -3.05 17.19 -34.50
CA CYS A 88 -3.37 16.24 -35.56
C CYS A 88 -2.18 15.99 -36.48
N ARG A 89 -1.38 17.02 -36.80
CA ARG A 89 -0.15 16.88 -37.57
C ARG A 89 0.86 15.97 -36.88
N LEU A 90 1.10 16.17 -35.58
CA LEU A 90 2.05 15.38 -34.79
C LEU A 90 1.60 13.93 -34.62
N THR A 91 0.34 13.71 -34.25
CA THR A 91 -0.21 12.35 -34.07
C THR A 91 -0.44 11.62 -35.39
N GLY A 92 -0.48 12.36 -36.51
CA GLY A 92 -0.93 11.88 -37.80
C GLY A 92 -2.42 11.52 -37.83
N LEU A 93 -3.21 11.79 -36.78
CA LEU A 93 -4.63 11.47 -36.72
C LEU A 93 -5.49 12.57 -37.35
N TYR A 94 -6.75 12.26 -37.66
CA TYR A 94 -7.59 13.10 -38.51
C TYR A 94 -8.15 14.32 -37.77
N SER A 95 -8.65 14.12 -36.55
CA SER A 95 -9.26 15.18 -35.74
C SER A 95 -9.11 14.87 -34.26
N MET A 96 -9.26 15.90 -33.42
CA MET A 96 -9.22 15.78 -31.97
C MET A 96 -10.45 16.41 -31.29
N LEU A 97 -10.76 15.94 -30.09
CA LEU A 97 -11.72 16.54 -29.17
C LEU A 97 -11.00 16.93 -27.87
N PRO A 98 -10.93 18.24 -27.53
CA PRO A 98 -10.21 18.71 -26.35
C PRO A 98 -11.06 18.60 -25.08
N MET A 99 -10.43 18.16 -23.99
CA MET A 99 -11.00 18.06 -22.65
C MET A 99 -10.00 18.67 -21.63
N ASN A 100 -10.23 18.48 -20.33
CA ASN A 100 -9.41 19.11 -19.28
C ASN A 100 -8.50 18.09 -18.58
N THR A 101 -9.01 16.90 -18.29
CA THR A 101 -8.26 15.84 -17.59
C THR A 101 -8.10 14.59 -18.45
N GLY A 102 -7.08 13.77 -18.17
CA GLY A 102 -6.92 12.47 -18.84
C GLY A 102 -8.16 11.58 -18.71
N ALA A 103 -8.79 11.57 -17.53
CA ALA A 103 -10.02 10.82 -17.28
C ALA A 103 -11.18 11.26 -18.19
N GLU A 104 -11.35 12.56 -18.47
CA GLU A 104 -12.35 13.03 -19.43
C GLU A 104 -12.03 12.63 -20.87
N ALA A 105 -10.76 12.58 -21.25
CA ALA A 105 -10.35 12.11 -22.57
C ALA A 105 -10.59 10.59 -22.72
N VAL A 106 -10.40 9.81 -21.65
CA VAL A 106 -10.78 8.38 -21.59
C VAL A 106 -12.30 8.21 -21.70
N GLU A 107 -13.10 8.97 -20.95
CA GLU A 107 -14.57 8.94 -21.08
C GLU A 107 -15.02 9.31 -22.51
N THR A 108 -14.31 10.24 -23.15
CA THR A 108 -14.52 10.58 -24.56
C THR A 108 -14.23 9.39 -25.48
N ALA A 109 -13.11 8.70 -25.27
CA ALA A 109 -12.74 7.51 -26.03
C ALA A 109 -13.75 6.37 -25.87
N ILE A 110 -14.21 6.10 -24.64
CA ILE A 110 -15.24 5.10 -24.33
C ILE A 110 -16.53 5.42 -25.09
N LYS A 111 -16.98 6.68 -25.05
CA LYS A 111 -18.17 7.13 -25.78
C LYS A 111 -17.99 7.04 -27.30
N ALA A 112 -16.82 7.39 -27.82
CA ALA A 112 -16.50 7.26 -29.25
C ALA A 112 -16.57 5.81 -29.71
N ALA A 113 -15.87 4.91 -29.00
CA ALA A 113 -15.83 3.48 -29.30
C ALA A 113 -17.22 2.84 -29.29
N ARG A 114 -18.04 3.14 -28.27
CA ARG A 114 -19.42 2.64 -28.19
C ARG A 114 -20.28 3.15 -29.35
N ARG A 115 -20.22 4.44 -29.69
CA ARG A 115 -21.00 4.98 -30.80
C ARG A 115 -20.55 4.43 -32.14
N TRP A 116 -19.25 4.26 -32.34
CA TRP A 116 -18.69 3.62 -33.53
C TRP A 116 -19.18 2.18 -33.64
N ALA A 117 -19.16 1.42 -32.54
CA ALA A 117 -19.65 0.05 -32.54
C ALA A 117 -21.12 -0.05 -32.97
N TYR A 118 -21.98 0.83 -32.45
CA TYR A 118 -23.41 0.82 -32.79
C TYR A 118 -23.74 1.33 -34.18
N ARG A 119 -23.04 2.38 -34.65
CA ARG A 119 -23.39 3.10 -35.87
C ARG A 119 -22.61 2.64 -37.10
N VAL A 120 -21.39 2.14 -36.90
CA VAL A 120 -20.46 1.80 -37.97
C VAL A 120 -20.25 0.28 -38.01
N LYS A 121 -19.83 -0.34 -36.90
CA LYS A 121 -19.61 -1.80 -36.85
C LYS A 121 -20.90 -2.62 -36.90
N GLY A 122 -22.02 -2.06 -36.45
CA GLY A 122 -23.32 -2.72 -36.43
C GLY A 122 -23.57 -3.61 -35.20
N VAL A 123 -22.83 -3.39 -34.10
CA VAL A 123 -23.10 -4.05 -32.82
C VAL A 123 -24.48 -3.63 -32.30
N ALA A 124 -25.23 -4.58 -31.74
CA ALA A 124 -26.55 -4.29 -31.17
C ALA A 124 -26.45 -3.24 -30.06
N ARG A 125 -27.48 -2.38 -29.95
CA ARG A 125 -27.56 -1.33 -28.92
C ARG A 125 -27.31 -1.92 -27.52
N GLU A 126 -26.51 -1.20 -26.73
CA GLU A 126 -26.17 -1.56 -25.34
C GLU A 126 -25.39 -2.88 -25.18
N LYS A 127 -24.91 -3.47 -26.28
CA LYS A 127 -24.08 -4.68 -26.25
C LYS A 127 -22.60 -4.42 -26.48
N ALA A 128 -22.18 -3.19 -26.78
CA ALA A 128 -20.78 -2.91 -27.07
C ALA A 128 -19.86 -3.21 -25.88
N GLU A 129 -18.82 -4.00 -26.12
CA GLU A 129 -17.80 -4.37 -25.15
C GLU A 129 -16.48 -3.67 -25.45
N ILE A 130 -15.76 -3.21 -24.44
CA ILE A 130 -14.40 -2.68 -24.56
C ILE A 130 -13.47 -3.58 -23.77
N ILE A 131 -12.39 -4.05 -24.39
CA ILE A 131 -11.37 -4.84 -23.70
C ILE A 131 -10.34 -3.87 -23.11
N VAL A 132 -10.02 -4.08 -21.84
CA VAL A 132 -8.99 -3.36 -21.08
C VAL A 132 -7.98 -4.34 -20.49
N ALA A 133 -6.80 -3.86 -20.11
CA ALA A 133 -5.80 -4.70 -19.47
C ALA A 133 -5.93 -4.68 -17.93
N ALA A 134 -5.66 -5.79 -17.26
CA ALA A 134 -5.44 -5.83 -15.82
C ALA A 134 -4.21 -4.98 -15.46
N GLY A 135 -4.24 -4.28 -14.32
CA GLY A 135 -3.24 -3.30 -13.90
C GLY A 135 -3.43 -1.90 -14.51
N ASN A 136 -4.51 -1.67 -15.27
CA ASN A 136 -4.73 -0.38 -15.92
C ASN A 136 -4.95 0.76 -14.92
N PHE A 137 -4.53 1.97 -15.32
CA PHE A 137 -4.96 3.21 -14.69
C PHE A 137 -5.33 4.25 -15.76
N HIS A 138 -6.63 4.37 -16.02
CA HIS A 138 -7.17 5.33 -16.98
C HIS A 138 -7.79 6.57 -16.31
N GLY A 139 -7.69 6.71 -14.99
CA GLY A 139 -8.29 7.80 -14.22
C GLY A 139 -9.21 7.33 -13.09
N ARG A 140 -10.03 8.23 -12.56
CA ARG A 140 -10.83 7.99 -11.34
C ARG A 140 -12.33 8.32 -11.47
N THR A 141 -12.89 8.35 -12.68
CA THR A 141 -14.37 8.42 -12.82
C THR A 141 -15.00 7.07 -12.50
N THR A 142 -16.28 7.04 -12.14
CA THR A 142 -17.01 5.82 -11.76
C THR A 142 -16.99 4.74 -12.85
N THR A 143 -17.08 5.12 -14.13
CA THR A 143 -16.91 4.17 -15.26
C THR A 143 -15.51 3.59 -15.27
N ILE A 144 -14.50 4.44 -15.12
CA ILE A 144 -13.09 4.08 -15.27
C ILE A 144 -12.63 3.16 -14.14
N ILE A 145 -12.89 3.54 -12.89
CA ILE A 145 -12.57 2.68 -11.76
C ILE A 145 -13.36 1.37 -11.80
N GLY A 146 -14.56 1.37 -12.41
CA GLY A 146 -15.40 0.19 -12.54
C GLY A 146 -14.77 -0.97 -13.34
N PHE A 147 -13.83 -0.67 -14.25
CA PHE A 147 -13.07 -1.69 -14.98
C PHE A 147 -11.63 -1.86 -14.48
N SER A 148 -11.27 -1.23 -13.35
CA SER A 148 -10.00 -1.48 -12.68
C SER A 148 -9.92 -2.93 -12.18
N SER A 149 -8.73 -3.53 -12.26
CA SER A 149 -8.43 -4.78 -11.55
C SER A 149 -7.92 -4.54 -10.14
N ASP A 150 -7.58 -3.31 -9.78
CA ASP A 150 -7.24 -2.92 -8.41
C ASP A 150 -8.54 -2.79 -7.59
N GLY A 151 -8.63 -3.60 -6.53
CA GLY A 151 -9.77 -3.62 -5.62
C GLY A 151 -9.95 -2.32 -4.86
N GLU A 152 -8.85 -1.64 -4.49
CA GLU A 152 -8.92 -0.39 -3.72
C GLU A 152 -9.53 0.75 -4.53
N TYR A 153 -9.31 0.76 -5.85
CA TYR A 153 -9.93 1.76 -6.72
C TYR A 153 -11.44 1.57 -6.85
N ARG A 154 -11.96 0.37 -6.54
CA ARG A 154 -13.36 0.00 -6.69
C ARG A 154 -14.13 -0.02 -5.38
N ASP A 155 -13.45 -0.10 -4.24
CA ASP A 155 -14.12 -0.29 -2.97
C ASP A 155 -15.13 0.84 -2.70
N ASP A 156 -16.35 0.46 -2.32
CA ASP A 156 -17.47 1.38 -1.99
C ASP A 156 -17.93 2.39 -3.07
N PHE A 157 -17.54 2.26 -4.35
CA PHE A 157 -17.97 3.17 -5.44
C PHE A 157 -19.01 2.60 -6.41
N GLY A 158 -19.54 1.41 -6.15
CA GLY A 158 -20.52 0.73 -7.02
C GLY A 158 -21.94 1.36 -6.98
N PRO A 159 -22.83 0.96 -7.93
CA PRO A 159 -22.63 -0.02 -9.00
C PRO A 159 -21.88 0.54 -10.22
N PHE A 160 -21.13 -0.32 -10.91
CA PHE A 160 -20.27 0.07 -12.03
C PHE A 160 -20.94 -0.07 -13.40
N THR A 161 -20.47 0.77 -14.34
CA THR A 161 -20.90 0.73 -15.74
C THR A 161 -20.47 -0.59 -16.40
N PRO A 162 -21.39 -1.39 -16.97
CA PRO A 162 -21.06 -2.66 -17.62
C PRO A 162 -20.40 -2.45 -19.00
N GLY A 163 -20.06 -3.56 -19.67
CA GLY A 163 -19.54 -3.56 -21.04
C GLY A 163 -18.01 -3.45 -21.13
N PHE A 164 -17.30 -3.94 -20.11
CA PHE A 164 -15.85 -4.03 -20.08
C PHE A 164 -15.40 -5.46 -19.82
N ARG A 165 -14.33 -5.88 -20.49
CA ARG A 165 -13.67 -7.18 -20.28
C ARG A 165 -12.21 -6.94 -19.96
N SER A 166 -11.73 -7.47 -18.85
CA SER A 166 -10.32 -7.36 -18.45
C SER A 166 -9.52 -8.59 -18.88
N VAL A 167 -8.31 -8.37 -19.39
CA VAL A 167 -7.33 -9.42 -19.76
C VAL A 167 -5.96 -9.12 -19.16
N PRO A 168 -5.09 -10.11 -18.91
CA PRO A 168 -3.72 -9.84 -18.48
C PRO A 168 -2.96 -8.91 -19.45
N PHE A 169 -2.25 -7.90 -18.92
CA PHE A 169 -1.42 -7.02 -19.74
C PHE A 169 -0.24 -7.78 -20.35
N GLY A 170 0.10 -7.47 -21.61
CA GLY A 170 1.19 -8.14 -22.33
C GLY A 170 0.88 -9.53 -22.88
N ASP A 171 -0.34 -10.07 -22.66
CA ASP A 171 -0.76 -11.37 -23.18
C ASP A 171 -1.63 -11.20 -24.46
N ILE A 172 -1.01 -11.39 -25.62
CA ILE A 172 -1.70 -11.28 -26.91
C ILE A 172 -2.71 -12.40 -27.15
N ALA A 173 -2.48 -13.59 -26.60
CA ALA A 173 -3.38 -14.74 -26.76
C ALA A 173 -4.66 -14.54 -25.94
N ALA A 174 -4.53 -14.04 -24.71
CA ALA A 174 -5.68 -13.65 -23.90
C ALA A 174 -6.49 -12.52 -24.56
N MET A 175 -5.80 -11.54 -25.17
CA MET A 175 -6.45 -10.48 -25.95
C MET A 175 -7.25 -11.05 -27.13
N GLU A 176 -6.66 -11.94 -27.92
CA GLU A 176 -7.35 -12.58 -29.05
C GLU A 176 -8.58 -13.38 -28.59
N ALA A 177 -8.44 -14.17 -27.53
CA ALA A 177 -9.54 -14.96 -26.97
C ALA A 177 -10.68 -14.10 -26.41
N ALA A 178 -10.38 -12.87 -25.98
CA ALA A 178 -11.36 -11.93 -25.44
C ALA A 178 -12.17 -11.20 -26.53
N ILE A 179 -11.69 -11.14 -27.77
CA ILE A 179 -12.39 -10.48 -28.87
C ILE A 179 -13.58 -11.31 -29.34
N GLY A 180 -14.77 -10.74 -29.25
CA GLY A 180 -16.03 -11.30 -29.73
C GLY A 180 -16.76 -10.41 -30.73
N ALA A 181 -17.96 -10.84 -31.14
CA ALA A 181 -18.78 -10.10 -32.11
C ALA A 181 -19.18 -8.69 -31.64
N ASN A 182 -19.28 -8.50 -30.32
CA ASN A 182 -19.68 -7.24 -29.70
C ASN A 182 -18.51 -6.32 -29.32
N THR A 183 -17.27 -6.76 -29.51
CA THR A 183 -16.09 -5.98 -29.11
C THR A 183 -15.96 -4.74 -29.98
N ALA A 184 -16.08 -3.57 -29.37
CA ALA A 184 -15.93 -2.27 -29.98
C ALA A 184 -14.46 -1.87 -30.12
N ALA A 185 -13.71 -1.99 -29.03
CA ALA A 185 -12.35 -1.50 -28.92
C ALA A 185 -11.49 -2.32 -27.95
N VAL A 186 -10.19 -2.24 -28.16
CA VAL A 186 -9.16 -2.48 -27.15
C VAL A 186 -8.68 -1.11 -26.68
N LEU A 187 -8.80 -0.82 -25.38
CA LEU A 187 -8.35 0.42 -24.74
C LEU A 187 -7.28 0.07 -23.71
N ILE A 188 -6.03 0.43 -23.96
CA ILE A 188 -4.90 0.08 -23.09
C ILE A 188 -3.83 1.18 -23.04
N GLU A 189 -3.00 1.16 -22.01
CA GLU A 189 -1.74 1.91 -21.97
C GLU A 189 -0.67 1.14 -22.79
N PRO A 190 0.15 1.80 -23.65
CA PRO A 190 1.29 1.14 -24.28
C PRO A 190 2.38 0.67 -23.30
N ILE A 191 2.46 1.34 -22.14
CA ILE A 191 3.31 1.02 -20.99
C ILE A 191 2.48 1.37 -19.76
N GLN A 192 2.23 0.42 -18.86
CA GLN A 192 1.40 0.69 -17.68
C GLN A 192 2.17 1.49 -16.65
N GLY A 193 1.71 2.70 -16.39
CA GLY A 193 2.43 3.65 -15.57
C GLY A 193 2.23 3.44 -14.08
N GLU A 194 1.00 3.54 -13.61
CA GLU A 194 0.70 3.38 -12.18
C GLU A 194 1.00 1.95 -11.67
N ALA A 195 0.91 0.93 -12.53
CA ALA A 195 1.29 -0.46 -12.20
C ALA A 195 2.81 -0.67 -11.96
N GLY A 196 3.62 0.39 -12.02
CA GLY A 196 5.06 0.32 -11.77
C GLY A 196 5.90 0.29 -13.03
N ILE A 197 5.51 1.05 -14.06
CA ILE A 197 6.24 1.20 -15.33
C ILE A 197 6.42 -0.15 -16.05
N ILE A 198 5.34 -0.91 -16.19
CA ILE A 198 5.37 -2.22 -16.86
C ILE A 198 5.49 -2.01 -18.36
N VAL A 199 6.65 -2.36 -18.92
CA VAL A 199 6.90 -2.38 -20.37
C VAL A 199 6.43 -3.73 -20.90
N PRO A 200 5.54 -3.79 -21.91
CA PRO A 200 5.06 -5.06 -22.43
C PRO A 200 6.17 -5.83 -23.17
N PRO A 201 6.00 -7.14 -23.39
CA PRO A 201 6.92 -7.93 -24.20
C PRO A 201 7.08 -7.35 -25.62
N PRO A 202 8.27 -7.44 -26.23
CA PRO A 202 8.49 -6.96 -27.60
C PRO A 202 7.50 -7.58 -28.60
N GLY A 203 6.94 -6.74 -29.47
CA GLY A 203 5.98 -7.12 -30.50
C GLY A 203 4.52 -7.14 -30.03
N TYR A 204 4.26 -6.88 -28.74
CA TYR A 204 2.90 -6.85 -28.21
C TYR A 204 2.04 -5.75 -28.86
N LEU A 205 2.54 -4.53 -28.98
CA LEU A 205 1.77 -3.41 -29.54
C LEU A 205 1.55 -3.59 -31.04
N ALA A 206 2.57 -4.05 -31.77
CA ALA A 206 2.42 -4.42 -33.18
C ALA A 206 1.40 -5.55 -33.37
N GLY A 207 1.42 -6.55 -32.49
CA GLY A 207 0.46 -7.65 -32.45
C GLY A 207 -0.97 -7.16 -32.22
N LEU A 208 -1.18 -6.22 -31.27
CA LEU A 208 -2.48 -5.61 -31.03
C LEU A 208 -3.01 -4.86 -32.25
N ARG A 209 -2.15 -4.10 -32.94
CA ARG A 209 -2.54 -3.40 -34.16
C ARG A 209 -3.04 -4.37 -35.23
N ALA A 210 -2.24 -5.39 -35.52
CA ALA A 210 -2.58 -6.42 -36.51
C ALA A 210 -3.87 -7.18 -36.13
N LEU A 211 -4.03 -7.52 -34.85
CA LEU A 211 -5.21 -8.21 -34.33
C LEU A 211 -6.47 -7.35 -34.44
N CYS A 212 -6.39 -6.06 -34.06
CA CYS A 212 -7.50 -5.13 -34.15
C CYS A 212 -7.95 -4.92 -35.61
N ASP A 213 -6.99 -4.81 -36.54
CA ASP A 213 -7.27 -4.70 -37.98
C ASP A 213 -7.99 -5.95 -38.49
N ALA A 214 -7.46 -7.15 -38.18
CA ALA A 214 -8.01 -8.42 -38.62
C ALA A 214 -9.43 -8.67 -38.09
N ARG A 215 -9.78 -8.12 -36.92
CA ARG A 215 -11.07 -8.35 -36.25
C ARG A 215 -12.04 -7.17 -36.38
N ASN A 216 -11.67 -6.11 -37.12
CA ASN A 216 -12.42 -4.86 -37.22
C ASN A 216 -12.80 -4.34 -35.81
N VAL A 217 -11.80 -4.20 -34.94
CA VAL A 217 -11.90 -3.65 -33.59
C VAL A 217 -11.04 -2.40 -33.53
N LEU A 218 -11.49 -1.35 -32.84
CA LEU A 218 -10.67 -0.14 -32.69
C LEU A 218 -9.52 -0.40 -31.72
N LEU A 219 -8.31 0.02 -32.07
CA LEU A 219 -7.20 0.11 -31.12
C LEU A 219 -7.10 1.54 -30.57
N ILE A 220 -7.23 1.68 -29.25
CA ILE A 220 -7.14 2.96 -28.56
C ILE A 220 -6.00 2.90 -27.55
N PHE A 221 -5.04 3.80 -27.67
CA PHE A 221 -3.95 3.93 -26.71
C PHE A 221 -4.17 5.09 -25.75
N ASP A 222 -4.03 4.80 -24.46
CA ASP A 222 -3.86 5.79 -23.43
C ASP A 222 -2.39 6.18 -23.31
N GLU A 223 -2.08 7.35 -23.86
CA GLU A 223 -0.74 7.95 -23.82
C GLU A 223 -0.71 9.21 -22.96
N VAL A 224 -1.65 9.34 -22.01
CA VAL A 224 -1.66 10.43 -21.04
C VAL A 224 -0.33 10.51 -20.30
N GLN A 225 0.31 9.38 -19.97
CA GLN A 225 1.61 9.37 -19.29
C GLN A 225 2.80 9.02 -20.19
N SER A 226 2.64 8.05 -21.10
CA SER A 226 3.74 7.49 -21.92
C SER A 226 4.12 8.33 -23.14
N GLY A 227 3.22 9.22 -23.58
CA GLY A 227 3.38 10.03 -24.77
C GLY A 227 4.14 11.33 -24.55
N LEU A 228 4.13 12.17 -25.57
CA LEU A 228 4.72 13.51 -25.61
C LEU A 228 6.21 13.52 -25.19
N GLY A 229 6.98 12.54 -25.68
CA GLY A 229 8.42 12.45 -25.44
C GLY A 229 8.84 11.63 -24.22
N ARG A 230 7.92 11.29 -23.30
CA ARG A 230 8.26 10.59 -22.04
C ARG A 230 9.05 9.30 -22.28
N SER A 231 8.60 8.48 -23.22
CA SER A 231 9.23 7.19 -23.53
C SER A 231 10.42 7.26 -24.51
N GLY A 232 10.88 8.46 -24.88
CA GLY A 232 11.97 8.65 -25.88
C GLY A 232 11.50 8.63 -27.35
N ALA A 233 10.18 8.59 -27.56
CA ALA A 233 9.48 8.78 -28.83
C ALA A 233 8.36 9.81 -28.63
N TRP A 234 7.81 10.38 -29.72
CA TRP A 234 6.68 11.30 -29.58
C TRP A 234 5.51 10.59 -28.91
N PHE A 235 5.27 9.36 -29.30
CA PHE A 235 4.29 8.47 -28.71
C PHE A 235 4.88 7.07 -28.56
N ALA A 236 4.57 6.39 -27.47
CA ALA A 236 5.09 5.08 -27.14
C ALA A 236 4.70 4.01 -28.18
N PHE A 237 3.56 4.15 -28.86
CA PHE A 237 3.19 3.24 -29.96
C PHE A 237 4.20 3.22 -31.12
N GLU A 238 5.00 4.29 -31.29
CA GLU A 238 5.98 4.40 -32.37
C GLU A 238 7.13 3.39 -32.21
N HIS A 239 7.40 2.94 -30.98
CA HIS A 239 8.43 1.93 -30.70
C HIS A 239 8.19 0.60 -31.41
N GLU A 240 6.96 0.31 -31.81
CA GLU A 240 6.58 -0.89 -32.57
C GLU A 240 5.71 -0.57 -33.79
N ALA A 241 5.73 0.69 -34.26
CA ALA A 241 4.94 1.16 -35.41
C ALA A 241 3.43 0.84 -35.32
N ALA A 242 2.87 0.80 -34.12
CA ALA A 242 1.51 0.34 -33.83
C ALA A 242 0.49 1.49 -33.87
N ARG A 243 0.39 2.23 -34.98
CA ARG A 243 -0.46 3.43 -35.06
C ARG A 243 -1.93 3.13 -34.66
N PRO A 244 -2.48 3.79 -33.61
CA PRO A 244 -3.81 3.47 -33.12
C PRO A 244 -4.91 4.14 -33.93
N ASP A 245 -6.15 3.68 -33.74
CA ASP A 245 -7.35 4.34 -34.26
C ASP A 245 -7.75 5.56 -33.42
N GLY A 246 -7.46 5.51 -32.12
CA GLY A 246 -7.67 6.60 -31.17
C GLY A 246 -6.49 6.76 -30.21
N LEU A 247 -6.20 8.00 -29.84
CA LEU A 247 -5.10 8.34 -28.95
C LEU A 247 -5.60 9.31 -27.88
N ILE A 248 -5.34 8.97 -26.62
CA ILE A 248 -5.74 9.76 -25.45
C ILE A 248 -4.48 10.46 -24.93
N LEU A 249 -4.54 11.78 -24.79
CA LEU A 249 -3.43 12.63 -24.38
C LEU A 249 -3.83 13.53 -23.21
N GLY A 250 -2.88 13.87 -22.36
CA GLY A 250 -3.08 14.73 -21.19
C GLY A 250 -1.74 15.15 -20.58
N LYS A 251 -1.71 15.40 -19.26
CA LYS A 251 -0.49 15.67 -18.47
C LYS A 251 0.44 16.69 -19.14
N ALA A 252 1.51 16.23 -19.79
CA ALA A 252 2.50 17.07 -20.46
C ALA A 252 1.88 18.01 -21.52
N LEU A 253 0.72 17.66 -22.08
CA LEU A 253 -0.03 18.51 -23.00
C LEU A 253 -0.36 19.89 -22.42
N GLY A 254 -0.54 19.97 -21.10
CA GLY A 254 -0.78 21.22 -20.38
C GLY A 254 0.47 22.00 -19.97
N GLY A 255 1.66 21.54 -20.38
CA GLY A 255 2.94 22.19 -20.07
C GLY A 255 3.29 22.26 -18.58
N GLY A 256 2.63 21.44 -17.74
CA GLY A 256 2.75 21.47 -16.28
C GLY A 256 2.08 22.68 -15.61
N VAL A 257 1.33 23.51 -16.35
CA VAL A 257 0.73 24.75 -15.82
C VAL A 257 -0.80 24.78 -15.87
N LEU A 258 -1.43 24.02 -16.77
CA LEU A 258 -2.89 23.92 -16.88
C LEU A 258 -3.34 22.46 -17.10
N PRO A 259 -4.53 22.07 -16.60
CA PRO A 259 -5.15 20.80 -16.99
C PRO A 259 -5.61 20.88 -18.45
N VAL A 260 -4.98 20.09 -19.32
CA VAL A 260 -5.35 19.98 -20.73
C VAL A 260 -5.27 18.51 -21.15
N SER A 261 -6.28 18.03 -21.85
CA SER A 261 -6.30 16.70 -22.45
C SER A 261 -6.97 16.72 -23.82
N ALA A 262 -6.78 15.67 -24.60
CA ALA A 262 -7.42 15.51 -25.89
C ALA A 262 -7.61 14.04 -26.23
N PHE A 263 -8.71 13.74 -26.91
CA PHE A 263 -8.88 12.47 -27.62
C PHE A 263 -8.76 12.73 -29.12
N ALA A 264 -7.72 12.20 -29.74
CA ALA A 264 -7.51 12.25 -31.18
C ALA A 264 -7.91 10.92 -31.82
N GLY A 265 -8.39 10.94 -33.06
CA GLY A 265 -8.81 9.71 -33.73
C GLY A 265 -8.84 9.79 -35.25
N THR A 266 -9.02 8.62 -35.86
CA THR A 266 -9.25 8.49 -37.31
C THR A 266 -10.55 9.17 -37.73
N LYS A 267 -10.70 9.41 -39.04
CA LYS A 267 -11.88 10.07 -39.59
C LYS A 267 -13.17 9.36 -39.19
N ASP A 268 -13.22 8.04 -39.33
CA ASP A 268 -14.42 7.24 -39.06
C ASP A 268 -14.76 7.19 -37.57
N LEU A 269 -13.73 7.15 -36.70
CA LEU A 269 -13.93 7.21 -35.26
C LEU A 269 -14.43 8.57 -34.80
N MET A 270 -13.93 9.66 -35.38
CA MET A 270 -14.32 11.02 -35.01
C MET A 270 -15.66 11.44 -35.63
N ALA A 271 -16.05 10.86 -36.76
CA ALA A 271 -17.33 11.11 -37.43
C ALA A 271 -18.56 10.68 -36.62
N VAL A 272 -18.37 9.92 -35.54
CA VAL A 272 -19.47 9.51 -34.65
C VAL A 272 -19.96 10.63 -33.75
N PHE A 273 -19.26 11.77 -33.68
CA PHE A 273 -19.65 12.93 -32.89
C PHE A 273 -20.45 13.94 -33.73
N ASP A 274 -21.65 14.26 -33.24
CA ASP A 274 -22.59 15.21 -33.82
C ASP A 274 -22.83 16.36 -32.81
N PRO A 275 -23.19 17.59 -33.24
CA PRO A 275 -23.47 18.69 -32.34
C PRO A 275 -24.42 18.29 -31.18
N GLY A 276 -24.01 18.57 -29.94
CA GLY A 276 -24.76 18.23 -28.72
C GLY A 276 -24.53 16.84 -28.15
N SER A 277 -23.82 15.95 -28.85
CA SER A 277 -23.60 14.56 -28.37
C SER A 277 -22.47 14.39 -27.34
N HIS A 278 -21.59 15.38 -27.24
CA HIS A 278 -20.54 15.50 -26.23
C HIS A 278 -20.27 16.99 -26.00
N GLY A 279 -19.79 17.36 -24.81
CA GLY A 279 -19.43 18.74 -24.51
C GLY A 279 -18.61 18.88 -23.24
N SER A 280 -17.93 20.02 -23.11
CA SER A 280 -17.18 20.42 -21.92
C SER A 280 -17.17 21.95 -21.84
N THR A 281 -17.35 22.50 -20.64
CA THR A 281 -17.34 23.95 -20.42
C THR A 281 -15.95 24.55 -20.68
N PHE A 282 -14.92 23.90 -20.14
CA PHE A 282 -13.53 24.35 -20.24
C PHE A 282 -12.77 23.67 -21.38
N GLY A 283 -13.26 22.52 -21.90
CA GLY A 283 -12.59 21.79 -22.97
C GLY A 283 -12.41 22.64 -24.23
N GLY A 284 -11.15 22.86 -24.63
CA GLY A 284 -10.80 23.65 -25.81
C GLY A 284 -10.92 25.17 -25.66
N ASN A 285 -10.91 25.68 -24.43
CA ASN A 285 -10.83 27.12 -24.19
C ASN A 285 -9.50 27.70 -24.76
N PRO A 286 -9.48 28.97 -25.22
CA PRO A 286 -8.32 29.56 -25.87
C PRO A 286 -7.08 29.69 -24.97
N LEU A 287 -7.24 29.83 -23.65
CA LEU A 287 -6.11 29.84 -22.71
C LEU A 287 -5.37 28.49 -22.70
N ALA A 288 -6.11 27.41 -22.50
CA ALA A 288 -5.59 26.04 -22.57
C ALA A 288 -4.99 25.72 -23.94
N ALA A 289 -5.67 26.11 -25.02
CA ALA A 289 -5.18 25.85 -26.38
C ALA A 289 -3.87 26.58 -26.69
N ALA A 290 -3.71 27.83 -26.25
CA ALA A 290 -2.46 28.58 -26.43
C ALA A 290 -1.30 27.95 -25.64
N VAL A 291 -1.54 27.55 -24.39
CA VAL A 291 -0.55 26.86 -23.56
C VAL A 291 -0.16 25.51 -24.15
N ALA A 292 -1.13 24.72 -24.58
CA ALA A 292 -0.88 23.39 -25.13
C ALA A 292 -0.13 23.45 -26.46
N LEU A 293 -0.47 24.42 -27.33
CA LEU A 293 0.29 24.65 -28.56
C LEU A 293 1.75 25.00 -28.26
N GLU A 294 2.00 25.92 -27.32
CA GLU A 294 3.38 26.27 -26.93
C GLU A 294 4.11 25.10 -26.29
N ALA A 295 3.42 24.27 -25.49
CA ALA A 295 4.00 23.07 -24.91
C ALA A 295 4.44 22.06 -25.99
N LEU A 296 3.66 21.88 -27.06
CA LEU A 296 4.05 21.04 -28.20
C LEU A 296 5.27 21.60 -28.94
N HIS A 297 5.29 22.92 -29.18
CA HIS A 297 6.44 23.58 -29.81
C HIS A 297 7.71 23.43 -28.98
N VAL A 298 7.64 23.60 -27.65
CA VAL A 298 8.79 23.41 -26.76
C VAL A 298 9.33 21.98 -26.84
N ILE A 299 8.47 20.95 -26.87
CA ILE A 299 8.92 19.55 -27.02
C ILE A 299 9.70 19.37 -28.33
N ALA A 300 9.18 19.92 -29.43
CA ALA A 300 9.78 19.79 -30.75
C ALA A 300 11.08 20.60 -30.90
N GLU A 301 11.06 21.87 -30.54
CA GLU A 301 12.14 22.82 -30.79
C GLU A 301 13.33 22.64 -29.82
N GLU A 302 13.09 22.14 -28.61
CA GLU A 302 14.15 21.86 -27.63
C GLU A 302 14.64 20.40 -27.68
N GLY A 303 14.13 19.59 -28.63
CA GLY A 303 14.55 18.20 -28.82
C GLY A 303 14.31 17.33 -27.60
N LEU A 304 13.17 17.52 -26.91
CA LEU A 304 12.92 16.84 -25.63
C LEU A 304 12.68 15.32 -25.81
N VAL A 305 12.21 14.90 -26.99
CA VAL A 305 12.06 13.49 -27.34
C VAL A 305 13.44 12.81 -27.44
N GLU A 306 14.37 13.44 -28.15
CA GLU A 306 15.77 13.00 -28.31
C GLU A 306 16.47 12.95 -26.96
N ARG A 307 16.35 14.01 -26.16
CA ARG A 307 16.90 14.05 -24.79
C ARG A 307 16.37 12.91 -23.93
N SER A 308 15.07 12.66 -23.98
CA SER A 308 14.47 11.56 -23.23
C SER A 308 15.03 10.20 -23.64
N ARG A 309 15.25 10.00 -24.94
CA ARG A 309 15.86 8.77 -25.48
C ARG A 309 17.31 8.61 -25.01
N GLU A 310 18.12 9.65 -25.13
CA GLU A 310 19.56 9.63 -24.82
C GLU A 310 19.81 9.52 -23.31
N LEU A 311 19.23 10.43 -22.52
CA LEU A 311 19.38 10.42 -21.07
C LEU A 311 18.63 9.25 -20.42
N GLY A 312 17.55 8.78 -21.05
CA GLY A 312 16.85 7.57 -20.65
C GLY A 312 17.69 6.31 -20.79
N ALA A 313 18.42 6.16 -21.90
CA ALA A 313 19.36 5.06 -22.08
C ALA A 313 20.45 5.08 -21.00
N HIS A 314 21.04 6.26 -20.75
CA HIS A 314 22.00 6.48 -19.67
C HIS A 314 21.42 6.15 -18.28
N MET A 315 20.20 6.60 -17.98
CA MET A 315 19.51 6.31 -16.72
C MET A 315 19.30 4.81 -16.52
N MET A 316 18.84 4.10 -17.55
CA MET A 316 18.60 2.65 -17.49
C MET A 316 19.90 1.86 -17.34
N GLU A 317 20.97 2.26 -18.03
CA GLU A 317 22.30 1.65 -17.86
C GLU A 317 22.79 1.81 -16.42
N ARG A 318 22.75 3.04 -15.89
CA ARG A 318 23.15 3.35 -14.51
C ARG A 318 22.34 2.56 -13.49
N LEU A 319 21.01 2.56 -13.59
CA LEU A 319 20.15 1.84 -12.64
C LEU A 319 20.40 0.32 -12.66
N ARG A 320 20.59 -0.28 -13.84
CA ARG A 320 20.89 -1.72 -13.97
C ARG A 320 22.29 -2.09 -13.49
N ALA A 321 23.23 -1.15 -13.48
CA ALA A 321 24.57 -1.36 -12.97
C ALA A 321 24.64 -1.36 -11.43
N ILE A 322 23.59 -0.90 -10.74
CA ILE A 322 23.54 -0.88 -9.27
C ILE A 322 23.48 -2.32 -8.73
N GLY A 323 24.60 -2.79 -8.20
CA GLY A 323 24.70 -4.11 -7.56
C GLY A 323 24.22 -4.07 -6.10
N SER A 324 22.91 -3.96 -5.88
CA SER A 324 22.32 -3.92 -4.54
C SER A 324 21.31 -5.03 -4.32
N GLU A 325 21.41 -5.73 -3.17
CA GLU A 325 20.41 -6.73 -2.74
C GLU A 325 19.00 -6.11 -2.57
N ALA A 326 18.92 -4.81 -2.30
CA ALA A 326 17.65 -4.08 -2.14
C ALA A 326 16.94 -3.80 -3.46
N LEU A 327 17.62 -3.95 -4.61
CA LEU A 327 17.10 -3.61 -5.93
C LEU A 327 16.79 -4.90 -6.70
N GLY A 328 15.52 -5.06 -7.09
CA GLY A 328 15.03 -6.11 -7.96
C GLY A 328 15.08 -5.71 -9.43
N GLU A 329 13.96 -5.90 -10.13
CA GLU A 329 13.87 -5.53 -11.54
C GLU A 329 13.92 -4.01 -11.75
N VAL A 330 14.68 -3.58 -12.77
CA VAL A 330 14.65 -2.23 -13.31
C VAL A 330 14.11 -2.27 -14.73
N ARG A 331 13.01 -1.56 -14.96
CA ARG A 331 12.28 -1.50 -16.22
C ARG A 331 11.90 -0.08 -16.58
N GLY A 332 11.71 0.20 -17.87
CA GLY A 332 11.45 1.55 -18.35
C GLY A 332 11.81 1.79 -19.81
N ARG A 333 11.43 2.95 -20.32
CA ARG A 333 11.79 3.48 -21.65
C ARG A 333 11.89 5.00 -21.58
N GLY A 334 12.88 5.59 -22.26
CA GLY A 334 13.16 7.02 -22.18
C GLY A 334 13.51 7.45 -20.74
N LEU A 335 13.26 8.71 -20.39
CA LEU A 335 13.38 9.21 -19.02
C LEU A 335 12.20 8.75 -18.16
N TRP A 336 11.93 7.45 -18.15
CA TRP A 336 10.85 6.85 -17.37
C TRP A 336 11.22 5.44 -16.93
N ALA A 337 11.44 5.26 -15.63
CA ALA A 337 11.84 3.99 -15.04
C ALA A 337 11.05 3.65 -13.78
N GLY A 338 10.83 2.35 -13.59
CA GLY A 338 10.42 1.74 -12.33
C GLY A 338 11.59 0.92 -11.80
N ALA A 339 11.93 1.14 -10.54
CA ALA A 339 12.92 0.36 -9.81
C ALA A 339 12.19 -0.41 -8.69
N GLU A 340 12.12 -1.73 -8.85
CA GLU A 340 11.49 -2.60 -7.86
C GLU A 340 12.41 -2.77 -6.65
N ILE A 341 11.87 -2.49 -5.48
CA ILE A 341 12.55 -2.61 -4.21
C ILE A 341 12.18 -3.95 -3.59
N SER A 342 13.20 -4.70 -3.18
CA SER A 342 13.00 -5.97 -2.50
C SER A 342 12.23 -5.75 -1.19
N PRO A 343 11.00 -6.26 -1.05
CA PRO A 343 10.18 -6.05 0.15
C PRO A 343 10.82 -6.70 1.39
N ALA A 344 11.74 -7.65 1.20
CA ALA A 344 12.52 -8.25 2.28
C ALA A 344 13.55 -7.28 2.92
N ILE A 345 13.87 -6.16 2.26
CA ILE A 345 14.90 -5.22 2.71
C ILE A 345 14.30 -3.86 3.10
N ALA A 346 13.42 -3.31 2.27
CA ALA A 346 12.73 -2.04 2.52
C ALA A 346 11.45 -1.92 1.67
N SER A 347 10.56 -1.01 2.05
CA SER A 347 9.49 -0.54 1.16
C SER A 347 10.02 0.54 0.21
N ALA A 348 9.39 0.69 -0.96
CA ALA A 348 9.71 1.79 -1.86
C ALA A 348 9.44 3.16 -1.23
N ARG A 349 8.43 3.26 -0.35
CA ARG A 349 8.17 4.47 0.44
C ARG A 349 9.36 4.86 1.32
N GLU A 350 9.95 3.89 2.03
CA GLU A 350 11.14 4.13 2.88
C GLU A 350 12.31 4.68 2.03
N ILE A 351 12.49 4.12 0.83
CA ILE A 351 13.52 4.60 -0.11
C ILE A 351 13.22 6.04 -0.57
N CYS A 352 11.97 6.36 -0.92
CA CYS A 352 11.56 7.72 -1.30
C CYS A 352 11.75 8.75 -0.16
N GLU A 353 11.46 8.38 1.09
CA GLU A 353 11.67 9.24 2.25
C GLU A 353 13.17 9.50 2.50
N ARG A 354 14.01 8.49 2.33
CA ARG A 354 15.48 8.66 2.43
C ARG A 354 16.05 9.46 1.26
N LEU A 355 15.50 9.31 0.06
CA LEU A 355 15.84 10.15 -1.10
C LEU A 355 15.49 11.61 -0.83
N LEU A 356 14.34 11.89 -0.20
CA LEU A 356 13.95 13.23 0.23
C LEU A 356 15.02 13.83 1.16
N ASP A 357 15.53 13.05 2.10
CA ASP A 357 16.63 13.47 2.99
C ASP A 357 17.95 13.74 2.24
N LYS A 358 18.15 13.14 1.07
CA LYS A 358 19.28 13.42 0.17
C LYS A 358 19.00 14.56 -0.83
N GLY A 359 17.82 15.18 -0.78
CA GLY A 359 17.42 16.26 -1.68
C GLY A 359 16.93 15.77 -3.05
N VAL A 360 16.40 14.55 -3.14
CA VAL A 360 15.83 13.97 -4.35
C VAL A 360 14.37 13.62 -4.09
N LEU A 361 13.47 14.08 -4.95
CA LEU A 361 12.03 13.81 -4.83
C LEU A 361 11.66 12.68 -5.77
N SER A 362 11.19 11.58 -5.20
CA SER A 362 10.63 10.42 -5.90
C SER A 362 9.34 9.98 -5.20
N LYS A 363 8.56 9.10 -5.82
CA LYS A 363 7.34 8.55 -5.21
C LYS A 363 7.13 7.10 -5.65
N GLU A 364 6.68 6.30 -4.72
CA GLU A 364 6.39 4.88 -4.93
C GLU A 364 5.05 4.65 -5.65
N THR A 365 4.86 3.41 -6.09
CA THR A 365 3.55 2.82 -6.41
C THR A 365 3.50 1.38 -5.90
N HIS A 366 2.30 0.93 -5.50
CA HIS A 366 2.03 -0.42 -4.97
C HIS A 366 3.08 -0.93 -3.96
N ASP A 367 3.51 -0.06 -3.03
CA ASP A 367 4.51 -0.25 -1.95
C ASP A 367 5.94 -0.68 -2.34
N SER A 368 6.14 -1.15 -3.57
CA SER A 368 7.33 -1.90 -3.97
C SER A 368 8.13 -1.24 -5.08
N VAL A 369 7.57 -0.30 -5.84
CA VAL A 369 8.27 0.29 -7.00
C VAL A 369 8.54 1.77 -6.76
N VAL A 370 9.81 2.17 -6.78
CA VAL A 370 10.22 3.58 -6.85
C VAL A 370 10.11 4.04 -8.31
N ARG A 371 9.34 5.10 -8.58
CA ARG A 371 9.18 5.64 -9.93
C ARG A 371 10.11 6.80 -10.19
N MET A 372 10.75 6.80 -11.36
CA MET A 372 11.64 7.87 -11.80
C MET A 372 11.18 8.39 -13.16
N ALA A 373 10.64 9.59 -13.17
CA ALA A 373 10.18 10.33 -14.33
C ALA A 373 10.59 11.81 -14.20
N PRO A 374 11.89 12.17 -14.28
CA PRO A 374 12.31 13.56 -14.17
C PRO A 374 11.78 14.41 -15.34
N PRO A 375 11.76 15.75 -15.24
CA PRO A 375 11.53 16.59 -16.41
C PRO A 375 12.53 16.28 -17.53
N LEU A 376 12.10 16.32 -18.79
CA LEU A 376 12.94 15.98 -19.95
C LEU A 376 14.09 16.98 -20.17
N VAL A 377 13.95 18.17 -19.56
CA VAL A 377 14.98 19.20 -19.50
C VAL A 377 16.06 18.94 -18.43
N ILE A 378 15.97 17.87 -17.63
CA ILE A 378 16.96 17.55 -16.59
C ILE A 378 18.38 17.49 -17.17
N GLY A 379 19.35 18.10 -16.49
CA GLY A 379 20.76 18.01 -16.87
C GLY A 379 21.35 16.65 -16.50
N ARG A 380 22.36 16.18 -17.25
CA ARG A 380 23.02 14.90 -16.98
C ARG A 380 23.62 14.85 -15.57
N ASP A 381 24.22 15.95 -15.10
CA ASP A 381 24.81 16.02 -13.76
C ASP A 381 23.76 15.89 -12.65
N ASP A 382 22.58 16.50 -12.80
CA ASP A 382 21.49 16.36 -11.82
C ASP A 382 20.90 14.94 -11.86
N LEU A 383 20.77 14.35 -13.06
CA LEU A 383 20.36 12.96 -13.21
C LEU A 383 21.35 12.02 -12.52
N ASP A 384 22.65 12.19 -12.77
CA ASP A 384 23.71 11.40 -12.14
C ASP A 384 23.69 11.55 -10.62
N ARG A 385 23.56 12.77 -10.09
CA ARG A 385 23.44 13.01 -8.66
C ARG A 385 22.21 12.35 -8.03
N ALA A 386 21.08 12.33 -8.74
CA ALA A 386 19.88 11.67 -8.25
C ALA A 386 20.05 10.14 -8.22
N LEU A 387 20.73 9.57 -9.21
CA LEU A 387 21.05 8.15 -9.29
C LEU A 387 22.11 7.75 -8.24
N ASP A 388 23.12 8.58 -8.01
CA ASP A 388 24.12 8.39 -6.95
C ASP A 388 23.43 8.38 -5.58
N ALA A 389 22.51 9.32 -5.33
CA ALA A 389 21.74 9.36 -4.10
C ALA A 389 20.86 8.11 -3.93
N PHE A 390 20.28 7.60 -5.01
CA PHE A 390 19.51 6.36 -4.99
C PHE A 390 20.38 5.15 -4.66
N GLU A 391 21.53 4.99 -5.32
CA GLU A 391 22.50 3.94 -5.02
C GLU A 391 23.01 4.02 -3.58
N ASP A 392 23.34 5.22 -3.09
CA ASP A 392 23.75 5.46 -1.71
C ASP A 392 22.66 5.04 -0.72
N VAL A 393 21.41 5.45 -0.96
CA VAL A 393 20.27 5.10 -0.11
C VAL A 393 20.05 3.60 -0.09
N LEU A 394 20.14 2.91 -1.23
CA LEU A 394 20.06 1.45 -1.30
C LEU A 394 21.20 0.81 -0.51
N GLY A 395 22.44 1.28 -0.69
CA GLY A 395 23.60 0.78 0.02
C GLY A 395 23.54 1.02 1.53
N GLU A 396 23.08 2.19 1.97
CA GLU A 396 22.83 2.52 3.38
C GLU A 396 21.71 1.65 3.96
N THR A 397 20.66 1.38 3.18
CA THR A 397 19.55 0.52 3.58
C THR A 397 20.03 -0.92 3.76
N VAL A 398 20.75 -1.48 2.79
CA VAL A 398 21.36 -2.81 2.91
C VAL A 398 22.34 -2.86 4.08
N ARG A 399 23.23 -1.87 4.24
CA ARG A 399 24.16 -1.82 5.40
C ARG A 399 23.44 -1.74 6.74
N ALA A 400 22.37 -0.95 6.82
CA ALA A 400 21.55 -0.84 8.03
C ALA A 400 20.80 -2.14 8.35
N ARG A 401 20.52 -2.96 7.33
CA ARG A 401 19.85 -4.27 7.44
C ARG A 401 20.83 -5.45 7.53
N ARG A 402 22.10 -5.28 7.14
CA ARG A 402 23.16 -6.29 7.27
C ARG A 402 23.54 -6.46 8.75
N PRO A 403 23.54 -7.69 9.28
CA PRO A 403 23.96 -7.95 10.65
C PRO A 403 25.45 -7.64 10.81
N GLY A 404 25.78 -6.46 11.38
CA GLY A 404 27.16 -6.06 11.68
C GLY A 404 27.45 -4.56 11.66
N ALA A 405 26.71 -3.73 10.92
CA ALA A 405 27.07 -2.31 10.76
C ALA A 405 26.68 -1.40 11.95
N ARG A 406 25.80 -1.84 12.84
CA ARG A 406 25.40 -1.11 14.06
C ARG A 406 26.38 -1.26 15.23
N ALA A 407 27.40 -2.11 15.13
CA ALA A 407 28.31 -2.45 16.24
C ALA A 407 29.40 -1.40 16.55
N ARG A 408 29.47 -0.27 15.84
CA ARG A 408 30.60 0.68 15.98
C ARG A 408 30.29 2.07 16.54
N ARG A 409 29.06 2.40 16.94
CA ARG A 409 28.76 3.74 17.50
C ARG A 409 27.83 3.82 18.70
N ALA A 410 27.46 2.71 19.32
CA ALA A 410 26.88 2.73 20.65
C ALA A 410 27.44 1.54 21.41
N GLY A 411 27.80 1.75 22.69
CA GLY A 411 28.29 0.67 23.55
C GLY A 411 27.34 -0.53 23.51
N THR A 412 27.94 -1.72 23.49
CA THR A 412 27.31 -3.03 23.69
C THR A 412 26.19 -2.99 24.75
N PRO A 413 25.08 -3.72 24.55
CA PRO A 413 25.15 -5.19 24.58
C PRO A 413 24.20 -5.97 23.63
N GLY A 414 24.61 -7.21 23.33
CA GLY A 414 23.70 -8.37 23.26
C GLY A 414 22.93 -8.62 21.96
N THR A 415 23.39 -9.61 21.19
CA THR A 415 22.59 -10.35 20.20
C THR A 415 21.40 -11.03 20.88
N ALA A 416 20.18 -10.51 20.69
CA ALA A 416 18.97 -11.26 21.00
C ALA A 416 18.53 -12.07 19.77
N PRO A 417 18.08 -13.33 19.93
CA PRO A 417 17.54 -14.12 18.84
C PRO A 417 16.24 -13.50 18.28
N ALA A 418 15.96 -13.78 17.01
CA ALA A 418 14.68 -13.49 16.36
C ALA A 418 13.51 -14.00 17.21
N ALA A 419 12.52 -13.14 17.47
CA ALA A 419 11.30 -13.51 18.18
C ALA A 419 10.70 -14.79 17.58
N ARG A 420 10.31 -15.76 18.41
CA ARG A 420 9.72 -17.02 17.92
C ARG A 420 8.28 -17.14 18.38
N PHE A 421 7.36 -17.34 17.45
CA PHE A 421 5.93 -17.48 17.72
C PHE A 421 5.42 -18.85 17.30
N LEU A 422 4.41 -19.34 18.01
CA LEU A 422 3.54 -20.43 17.62
C LEU A 422 2.22 -19.84 17.11
N MET A 423 1.74 -20.32 15.97
CA MET A 423 0.48 -19.93 15.34
C MET A 423 -0.27 -21.18 14.85
N CYS A 424 -1.58 -21.07 14.62
CA CYS A 424 -2.40 -22.11 13.99
C CYS A 424 -3.17 -21.48 12.83
N ARG A 425 -3.27 -22.16 11.68
CA ARG A 425 -4.01 -21.64 10.53
C ARG A 425 -5.53 -21.56 10.84
N PRO A 426 -6.28 -20.64 10.20
CA PRO A 426 -7.70 -20.43 10.48
C PRO A 426 -8.63 -21.32 9.63
N GLU A 427 -8.14 -22.45 9.07
CA GLU A 427 -8.89 -23.29 8.12
C GLU A 427 -10.25 -23.78 8.66
N HIS A 428 -10.37 -23.88 9.98
CA HIS A 428 -11.60 -24.29 10.68
C HIS A 428 -12.14 -23.21 11.62
N PHE A 429 -11.68 -21.96 11.47
CA PHE A 429 -12.13 -20.84 12.29
C PHE A 429 -13.58 -20.49 11.95
N GLU A 430 -14.43 -20.51 12.97
CA GLU A 430 -15.84 -20.16 12.88
C GLU A 430 -16.29 -19.52 14.21
N VAL A 431 -17.41 -18.80 14.20
CA VAL A 431 -18.00 -18.25 15.42
C VAL A 431 -19.35 -18.94 15.68
N THR A 432 -19.29 -20.17 16.22
CA THR A 432 -20.45 -21.08 16.33
C THR A 432 -21.10 -21.13 17.71
N TYR A 433 -20.49 -20.48 18.72
CA TYR A 433 -21.03 -20.38 20.08
C TYR A 433 -20.74 -19.00 20.67
N SER A 434 -21.41 -18.66 21.77
CA SER A 434 -21.21 -17.39 22.48
C SER A 434 -20.64 -17.68 23.86
N ILE A 435 -19.39 -17.27 24.09
CA ILE A 435 -18.69 -17.30 25.38
C ILE A 435 -18.32 -15.90 25.87
N ASN A 436 -18.47 -14.90 25.01
CA ASN A 436 -18.26 -13.48 25.29
C ASN A 436 -19.57 -12.70 25.02
N PRO A 437 -19.90 -11.67 25.82
CA PRO A 437 -21.21 -11.00 25.75
C PRO A 437 -21.60 -10.40 24.38
N TRP A 438 -20.64 -10.06 23.52
CA TRP A 438 -20.89 -9.47 22.20
C TRP A 438 -20.94 -10.50 21.06
N MET A 439 -20.65 -11.78 21.33
CA MET A 439 -20.66 -12.80 20.29
C MET A 439 -22.10 -13.13 19.88
N ASP A 440 -22.41 -12.96 18.59
CA ASP A 440 -23.71 -13.28 17.98
C ASP A 440 -23.56 -14.29 16.82
N PRO A 441 -23.42 -15.60 17.13
CA PRO A 441 -23.34 -16.65 16.12
C PRO A 441 -24.52 -16.65 15.13
N GLY A 442 -25.72 -16.26 15.57
CA GLY A 442 -26.94 -16.29 14.76
C GLY A 442 -27.00 -15.18 13.70
N ALA A 443 -26.42 -14.02 13.99
CA ALA A 443 -26.23 -12.96 13.00
C ALA A 443 -25.13 -13.34 11.98
N TRP A 444 -24.06 -13.98 12.43
CA TRP A 444 -22.88 -14.25 11.60
C TRP A 444 -22.97 -15.51 10.74
N ALA A 445 -23.78 -16.50 11.11
CA ALA A 445 -24.05 -17.69 10.30
C ALA A 445 -24.71 -17.38 8.94
N ARG A 446 -25.24 -16.17 8.72
CA ARG A 446 -25.86 -15.75 7.44
C ARG A 446 -24.85 -15.28 6.38
N GLU A 447 -23.57 -15.15 6.74
CA GLU A 447 -22.47 -14.67 5.87
C GLU A 447 -21.59 -15.82 5.32
N ASP A 448 -22.08 -17.06 5.36
CA ASP A 448 -21.23 -18.25 5.30
C ASP A 448 -20.43 -18.42 4.00
N GLY A 449 -19.14 -18.72 4.15
CA GLY A 449 -18.11 -18.75 3.11
C GLY A 449 -17.28 -17.46 2.93
N ALA A 450 -17.81 -16.28 3.25
CA ALA A 450 -17.05 -15.02 3.17
C ALA A 450 -16.14 -14.81 4.40
N LEU A 451 -16.57 -15.23 5.58
CA LEU A 451 -15.82 -15.10 6.83
C LEU A 451 -14.55 -15.98 6.83
N ALA A 452 -14.67 -17.24 6.43
CA ALA A 452 -13.53 -18.16 6.39
C ALA A 452 -12.43 -17.69 5.42
N ARG A 453 -12.82 -17.24 4.22
CA ARG A 453 -11.87 -16.66 3.25
C ARG A 453 -11.21 -15.39 3.79
N ARG A 454 -11.98 -14.49 4.42
CA ARG A 454 -11.44 -13.27 5.02
C ARG A 454 -10.49 -13.57 6.17
N ALA A 455 -10.86 -14.49 7.07
CA ALA A 455 -10.02 -14.93 8.18
C ALA A 455 -8.71 -15.54 7.67
N ASP A 456 -8.76 -16.34 6.60
CA ASP A 456 -7.57 -16.89 5.94
C ASP A 456 -6.65 -15.79 5.39
N GLU A 457 -7.19 -14.83 4.66
CA GLU A 457 -6.42 -13.70 4.11
C GLU A 457 -5.82 -12.80 5.21
N GLU A 458 -6.61 -12.49 6.25
CA GLU A 458 -6.19 -11.68 7.40
C GLU A 458 -5.10 -12.38 8.20
N TRP A 459 -5.24 -13.69 8.44
CA TRP A 459 -4.22 -14.49 9.13
C TRP A 459 -2.93 -14.57 8.32
N HIS A 460 -3.00 -14.81 7.01
CA HIS A 460 -1.82 -14.85 6.14
C HIS A 460 -1.11 -13.49 6.09
N ARG A 461 -1.86 -12.37 6.15
CA ARG A 461 -1.28 -11.03 6.31
C ARG A 461 -0.53 -10.88 7.63
N LEU A 462 -1.12 -11.34 8.74
CA LEU A 462 -0.46 -11.31 10.05
C LEU A 462 0.80 -12.18 10.06
N HIS A 463 0.70 -13.42 9.58
CA HIS A 463 1.82 -14.36 9.47
C HIS A 463 2.97 -13.75 8.65
N ARG A 464 2.68 -13.21 7.46
CA ARG A 464 3.68 -12.53 6.63
C ARG A 464 4.28 -11.34 7.36
N LYS A 465 3.47 -10.47 7.96
CA LYS A 465 3.95 -9.30 8.70
C LYS A 465 4.91 -9.70 9.82
N LEU A 466 4.60 -10.74 10.59
CA LEU A 466 5.47 -11.23 11.66
C LEU A 466 6.79 -11.79 11.10
N ALA A 467 6.72 -12.56 10.01
CA ALA A 467 7.91 -13.09 9.33
C ALA A 467 8.79 -11.97 8.75
N ASP A 468 8.19 -10.94 8.13
CA ASP A 468 8.89 -9.77 7.58
C ASP A 468 9.60 -8.96 8.67
N LEU A 469 9.05 -8.95 9.89
CA LEU A 469 9.69 -8.37 11.07
C LEU A 469 10.81 -9.26 11.65
N GLY A 470 11.14 -10.36 10.97
CA GLY A 470 12.21 -11.27 11.33
C GLY A 470 11.80 -12.34 12.34
N ALA A 471 10.51 -12.54 12.60
CA ALA A 471 10.06 -13.58 13.52
C ALA A 471 10.15 -14.97 12.89
N ARG A 472 10.46 -15.97 13.72
CA ARG A 472 10.33 -17.38 13.36
C ARG A 472 8.95 -17.87 13.78
N ILE A 473 8.25 -18.56 12.88
CA ILE A 473 6.88 -19.00 13.13
C ILE A 473 6.84 -20.53 13.09
N GLU A 474 6.35 -21.11 14.17
CA GLU A 474 5.99 -22.52 14.31
C GLU A 474 4.48 -22.66 14.09
N LEU A 475 4.06 -23.74 13.44
CA LEU A 475 2.65 -23.98 13.14
C LEU A 475 2.12 -25.19 13.91
N ILE A 476 0.89 -25.07 14.40
CA ILE A 476 0.03 -26.18 14.78
C ILE A 476 -0.95 -26.42 13.64
N ASP A 477 -1.18 -27.68 13.29
CA ASP A 477 -2.19 -28.04 12.31
C ASP A 477 -3.61 -27.75 12.84
N PRO A 478 -4.46 -27.08 12.04
CA PRO A 478 -5.85 -26.85 12.43
C PRO A 478 -6.62 -28.19 12.44
N LEU A 479 -7.63 -28.30 13.30
CA LEU A 479 -8.46 -29.51 13.38
C LEU A 479 -9.96 -29.19 13.25
N PRO A 480 -10.72 -29.95 12.45
CA PRO A 480 -12.16 -29.77 12.33
C PRO A 480 -12.88 -29.84 13.68
N GLY A 481 -13.83 -28.94 13.90
CA GLY A 481 -14.62 -28.87 15.13
C GLY A 481 -13.92 -28.14 16.30
N LEU A 482 -12.73 -27.57 16.08
CA LEU A 482 -12.00 -26.75 17.07
C LEU A 482 -11.76 -25.33 16.52
N PRO A 483 -12.79 -24.48 16.46
CA PRO A 483 -12.70 -23.19 15.76
C PRO A 483 -11.75 -22.19 16.43
N ASP A 484 -11.62 -22.24 17.75
CA ASP A 484 -10.77 -21.30 18.52
C ASP A 484 -9.31 -21.77 18.63
N LEU A 485 -8.92 -22.89 17.99
CA LEU A 485 -7.53 -23.39 18.00
C LEU A 485 -6.55 -22.38 17.36
N VAL A 486 -7.05 -21.50 16.50
CA VAL A 486 -6.31 -20.36 15.91
C VAL A 486 -5.76 -19.41 16.97
N PHE A 487 -6.37 -19.32 18.15
CA PHE A 487 -5.96 -18.44 19.25
C PHE A 487 -4.88 -19.09 20.12
N THR A 488 -3.69 -19.27 19.53
CA THR A 488 -2.58 -19.98 20.15
C THR A 488 -2.04 -19.36 21.43
N ALA A 489 -2.20 -18.04 21.64
CA ALA A 489 -1.82 -17.40 22.89
C ALA A 489 -2.52 -18.01 24.10
N ASN A 490 -3.72 -18.56 23.90
CA ASN A 490 -4.52 -19.13 24.96
C ASN A 490 -4.12 -20.58 25.30
N GLY A 491 -3.21 -21.19 24.53
CA GLY A 491 -2.82 -22.59 24.70
C GLY A 491 -1.83 -22.84 25.84
N ALA A 492 -0.95 -21.86 26.15
CA ALA A 492 0.02 -21.97 27.24
C ALA A 492 0.60 -20.60 27.65
N VAL A 493 1.26 -20.56 28.80
CA VAL A 493 2.18 -19.49 29.20
C VAL A 493 3.61 -20.01 29.03
N VAL A 494 4.48 -19.27 28.34
CA VAL A 494 5.85 -19.70 28.09
C VAL A 494 6.84 -18.67 28.62
N LEU A 495 7.78 -19.11 29.46
CA LEU A 495 8.92 -18.33 29.91
C LEU A 495 10.06 -19.27 30.25
N ASP A 496 11.27 -18.87 29.88
CA ASP A 496 12.48 -19.60 30.22
C ASP A 496 12.45 -21.08 29.81
N GLY A 497 11.93 -21.36 28.61
CA GLY A 497 11.78 -22.72 28.09
C GLY A 497 10.79 -23.59 28.87
N THR A 498 10.09 -23.06 29.89
CA THR A 498 8.97 -23.74 30.55
C THR A 498 7.67 -23.30 29.91
N ALA A 499 6.83 -24.26 29.53
CA ALA A 499 5.45 -24.03 29.10
C ALA A 499 4.48 -24.52 30.18
N LEU A 500 3.60 -23.64 30.66
CA LEU A 500 2.45 -23.98 31.51
C LEU A 500 1.22 -24.10 30.62
N LEU A 501 0.73 -25.32 30.42
CA LEU A 501 -0.45 -25.57 29.58
C LEU A 501 -1.71 -24.96 30.19
N ALA A 502 -2.56 -24.42 29.31
CA ALA A 502 -3.81 -23.80 29.71
C ALA A 502 -4.86 -24.81 30.21
N ARG A 503 -5.79 -24.31 31.03
CA ARG A 503 -7.02 -24.99 31.44
C ARG A 503 -8.20 -24.08 31.15
N PHE A 504 -9.07 -24.50 30.24
CA PHE A 504 -10.18 -23.68 29.75
C PHE A 504 -11.40 -23.77 30.67
N ARG A 505 -11.99 -22.62 30.98
CA ARG A 505 -13.22 -22.54 31.78
C ARG A 505 -14.42 -23.10 31.04
N TYR A 506 -14.50 -22.84 29.74
CA TYR A 506 -15.67 -23.12 28.93
C TYR A 506 -15.57 -24.51 28.29
N PRO A 507 -16.59 -25.37 28.44
CA PRO A 507 -16.58 -26.73 27.88
C PRO A 507 -16.29 -26.78 26.37
N GLN A 508 -16.72 -25.76 25.63
CA GLN A 508 -16.53 -25.64 24.18
C GLN A 508 -15.05 -25.67 23.77
N ARG A 509 -14.14 -25.21 24.64
CA ARG A 509 -12.70 -25.13 24.38
C ARG A 509 -11.88 -26.20 25.08
N GLN A 510 -12.46 -26.99 25.99
CA GLN A 510 -11.72 -28.00 26.76
C GLN A 510 -11.11 -29.10 25.88
N SER A 511 -11.71 -29.39 24.73
CA SER A 511 -11.17 -30.32 23.74
C SER A 511 -9.84 -29.84 23.13
N GLU A 512 -9.59 -28.52 23.09
CA GLU A 512 -8.34 -27.92 22.60
C GLU A 512 -7.16 -28.21 23.55
N GLU A 513 -7.40 -28.44 24.85
CA GLU A 513 -6.33 -28.71 25.84
C GLU A 513 -5.46 -29.90 25.41
N ARG A 514 -6.09 -30.96 24.89
CA ARG A 514 -5.39 -32.14 24.37
C ARG A 514 -4.51 -31.79 23.18
N ILE A 515 -4.97 -30.91 22.30
CA ILE A 515 -4.28 -30.55 21.06
C ILE A 515 -3.07 -29.68 21.38
N PHE A 516 -3.24 -28.67 22.24
CA PHE A 516 -2.12 -27.88 22.73
C PHE A 516 -1.11 -28.73 23.51
N ALA A 517 -1.57 -29.68 24.34
CA ALA A 517 -0.67 -30.60 25.04
C ALA A 517 0.20 -31.43 24.08
N ALA A 518 -0.39 -31.95 23.00
CA ALA A 518 0.33 -32.68 21.97
C ALA A 518 1.33 -31.79 21.22
N ALA A 519 0.91 -30.59 20.79
CA ALA A 519 1.77 -29.62 20.12
C ALA A 519 2.98 -29.23 20.99
N PHE A 520 2.77 -28.98 22.29
CA PHE A 520 3.87 -28.65 23.21
C PHE A 520 4.80 -29.84 23.47
N ALA A 521 4.29 -31.08 23.44
CA ALA A 521 5.14 -32.27 23.50
C ALA A 521 6.08 -32.35 22.27
N GLU A 522 5.57 -32.06 21.07
CA GLU A 522 6.38 -32.00 19.85
C GLU A 522 7.41 -30.86 19.90
N LEU A 523 7.00 -29.66 20.35
CA LEU A 523 7.93 -28.53 20.53
C LEU A 523 9.05 -28.89 21.52
N ARG A 524 8.77 -29.71 22.54
CA ARG A 524 9.78 -30.21 23.47
C ARG A 524 10.73 -31.20 22.81
N GLU A 525 10.23 -32.13 22.00
CA GLU A 525 11.06 -33.06 21.22
C GLU A 525 11.98 -32.33 20.25
N ARG A 526 11.51 -31.22 19.68
CA ARG A 526 12.28 -30.32 18.79
C ARG A 526 13.23 -29.37 19.53
N GLY A 527 13.28 -29.44 20.87
CA GLY A 527 14.16 -28.61 21.71
C GLY A 527 13.77 -27.13 21.77
N LEU A 528 12.54 -26.77 21.39
CA LEU A 528 12.02 -25.40 21.44
C LEU A 528 11.38 -25.07 22.80
N VAL A 529 10.98 -26.11 23.55
CA VAL A 529 10.52 -26.04 24.94
C VAL A 529 11.29 -27.08 25.74
N GLU A 530 11.67 -26.77 26.97
CA GLU A 530 12.46 -27.67 27.83
C GLU A 530 11.58 -28.41 28.82
N ARG A 531 10.60 -27.72 29.40
CA ARG A 531 9.74 -28.25 30.46
C ARG A 531 8.29 -27.93 30.17
N ILE A 532 7.41 -28.92 30.37
CA ILE A 532 5.96 -28.75 30.29
C ILE A 532 5.40 -28.95 31.69
N ALA A 533 4.52 -28.04 32.12
CA ALA A 533 3.83 -28.09 33.40
C ALA A 533 2.32 -27.95 33.17
N THR A 534 1.54 -28.49 34.11
CA THR A 534 0.08 -28.41 34.12
C THR A 534 -0.40 -27.82 35.44
N LEU A 535 -1.55 -27.15 35.39
CA LEU A 535 -2.21 -26.63 36.58
C LEU A 535 -2.79 -27.77 37.44
N PRO A 536 -2.83 -27.61 38.77
CA PRO A 536 -3.58 -28.51 39.65
C PRO A 536 -5.08 -28.48 39.33
N ASP A 537 -5.78 -29.55 39.68
CA ASP A 537 -7.24 -29.64 39.51
C ASP A 537 -7.97 -28.50 40.23
N GLY A 538 -9.00 -27.95 39.57
CA GLY A 538 -9.79 -26.83 40.08
C GLY A 538 -9.17 -25.44 39.86
N MET A 539 -7.98 -25.35 39.26
CA MET A 539 -7.35 -24.10 38.88
C MET A 539 -7.46 -23.85 37.38
N LEU A 540 -7.85 -22.63 37.00
CA LEU A 540 -8.05 -22.22 35.61
C LEU A 540 -7.06 -21.11 35.25
N LEU A 541 -6.41 -21.27 34.10
CA LEU A 541 -5.59 -20.23 33.46
C LEU A 541 -5.61 -20.46 31.95
N GLU A 542 -6.15 -19.51 31.20
CA GLU A 542 -6.30 -19.60 29.74
C GLU A 542 -5.08 -19.00 29.02
N GLY A 543 -3.90 -19.53 29.33
CA GLY A 543 -2.64 -19.25 28.63
C GLY A 543 -2.11 -17.82 28.79
N ALA A 544 -1.30 -17.40 27.82
CA ALA A 544 -0.66 -16.09 27.78
C ALA A 544 -1.67 -14.95 27.56
N GLY A 545 -2.86 -15.24 27.03
CA GLY A 545 -3.96 -14.27 26.96
C GLY A 545 -4.32 -13.71 28.34
N ASP A 546 -4.25 -14.55 29.39
CA ASP A 546 -4.46 -14.14 30.78
C ASP A 546 -3.19 -13.98 31.61
N CYS A 547 -2.00 -14.20 31.05
CA CYS A 547 -0.73 -14.10 31.77
C CYS A 547 0.35 -13.51 30.87
N VAL A 548 0.39 -12.18 30.82
CA VAL A 548 1.24 -11.42 29.89
C VAL A 548 2.58 -11.10 30.54
N TRP A 549 3.67 -11.46 29.87
CA TRP A 549 5.05 -11.22 30.33
C TRP A 549 5.46 -9.75 30.14
N ASP A 550 5.87 -9.10 31.23
CA ASP A 550 6.48 -7.77 31.22
C ASP A 550 8.00 -7.91 31.34
N SER A 551 8.67 -7.89 30.19
CA SER A 551 10.13 -8.03 30.12
C SER A 551 10.89 -6.86 30.76
N ALA A 552 10.32 -5.66 30.82
CA ALA A 552 10.98 -4.52 31.44
C ALA A 552 10.95 -4.64 32.98
N ARG A 553 9.85 -5.14 33.53
CA ARG A 553 9.66 -5.31 34.98
C ARG A 553 10.01 -6.70 35.51
N GLN A 554 10.29 -7.66 34.61
CA GLN A 554 10.64 -9.04 34.94
C GLN A 554 9.54 -9.72 35.78
N MET A 555 8.29 -9.57 35.36
CA MET A 555 7.11 -10.11 36.04
C MET A 555 5.97 -10.40 35.07
N PHE A 556 4.98 -11.17 35.52
CA PHE A 556 3.72 -11.36 34.80
C PHE A 556 2.63 -10.42 35.31
N TRP A 557 1.83 -9.90 34.38
CA TRP A 557 0.49 -9.37 34.66
C TRP A 557 -0.53 -10.47 34.36
N MET A 558 -1.27 -10.92 35.38
CA MET A 558 -2.20 -12.03 35.23
C MET A 558 -3.65 -11.62 35.47
N GLY A 559 -4.47 -11.70 34.43
CA GLY A 559 -5.92 -11.47 34.50
C GLY A 559 -6.64 -12.54 35.31
N HIS A 560 -7.68 -12.15 36.05
CA HIS A 560 -8.61 -13.10 36.66
C HIS A 560 -10.05 -12.57 36.68
N GLY A 561 -11.00 -13.52 36.80
CA GLY A 561 -12.43 -13.25 36.83
C GLY A 561 -13.15 -14.01 35.71
N PRO A 562 -13.27 -13.42 34.50
CA PRO A 562 -14.05 -14.03 33.40
C PRO A 562 -13.56 -15.42 32.97
N ARG A 563 -12.24 -15.59 32.85
CA ARG A 563 -11.61 -16.80 32.29
C ARG A 563 -10.76 -17.52 33.32
N SER A 564 -9.79 -16.83 33.91
CA SER A 564 -8.80 -17.42 34.80
C SER A 564 -9.10 -17.21 36.29
N SER A 565 -8.59 -18.12 37.13
CA SER A 565 -8.75 -18.11 38.58
C SER A 565 -7.63 -17.30 39.26
N LYS A 566 -7.97 -16.46 40.25
CA LYS A 566 -6.98 -15.66 41.00
C LYS A 566 -5.83 -16.51 41.59
N ALA A 567 -6.14 -17.71 42.06
CA ALA A 567 -5.16 -18.63 42.64
C ALA A 567 -4.07 -19.10 41.66
N ALA A 568 -4.29 -18.95 40.34
CA ALA A 568 -3.28 -19.26 39.33
C ALA A 568 -2.07 -18.33 39.37
N ALA A 569 -2.21 -17.12 39.92
CA ALA A 569 -1.11 -16.15 40.00
C ALA A 569 0.03 -16.67 40.88
N ASP A 570 -0.31 -17.18 42.06
CA ASP A 570 0.66 -17.74 43.00
C ASP A 570 1.33 -19.00 42.44
N PHE A 571 0.58 -19.80 41.68
CA PHE A 571 1.12 -20.98 41.02
C PHE A 571 2.11 -20.60 39.91
N ALA A 572 1.73 -19.67 39.02
CA ALA A 572 2.60 -19.16 37.96
C ALA A 572 3.87 -18.52 38.55
N ALA A 573 3.74 -17.73 39.61
CA ALA A 573 4.87 -17.11 40.28
C ALA A 573 5.88 -18.15 40.83
N ARG A 574 5.38 -19.21 41.49
CA ARG A 574 6.23 -20.30 41.98
C ARG A 574 6.86 -21.12 40.85
N LEU A 575 6.09 -21.41 39.79
CA LEU A 575 6.54 -22.25 38.68
C LEU A 575 7.67 -21.58 37.88
N PHE A 576 7.48 -20.29 37.56
CA PHE A 576 8.40 -19.52 36.73
C PHE A 576 9.48 -18.79 37.53
N GLY A 577 9.33 -18.68 38.86
CA GLY A 577 10.32 -18.01 39.72
C GLY A 577 10.37 -16.49 39.53
N VAL A 578 9.28 -15.89 39.06
CA VAL A 578 9.12 -14.45 38.82
C VAL A 578 7.86 -13.94 39.51
N ALA A 579 7.79 -12.65 39.82
CA ALA A 579 6.58 -12.09 40.40
C ALA A 579 5.41 -12.18 39.40
N THR A 580 4.21 -12.45 39.90
CA THR A 580 2.98 -12.44 39.12
C THR A 580 1.94 -11.56 39.82
N GLN A 581 1.57 -10.45 39.19
CA GLN A 581 0.55 -9.55 39.71
C GLN A 581 -0.83 -9.99 39.23
N ALA A 582 -1.66 -10.46 40.14
CA ALA A 582 -3.08 -10.73 39.86
C ALA A 582 -3.84 -9.42 39.60
N MET A 583 -4.59 -9.38 38.51
CA MET A 583 -5.33 -8.23 37.99
C MET A 583 -6.79 -8.64 37.77
N GLU A 584 -7.70 -8.05 38.54
CA GLU A 584 -9.13 -8.31 38.40
C GLU A 584 -9.71 -7.54 37.21
N LEU A 585 -10.28 -8.28 36.25
CA LEU A 585 -10.96 -7.73 35.08
C LEU A 585 -12.44 -7.48 35.44
N VAL A 586 -12.88 -6.22 35.33
CA VAL A 586 -14.21 -5.77 35.78
C VAL A 586 -15.12 -5.34 34.64
N ASP A 587 -14.57 -5.09 33.46
CA ASP A 587 -15.35 -4.82 32.25
C ASP A 587 -15.40 -6.12 31.41
N PRO A 588 -16.61 -6.68 31.18
CA PRO A 588 -16.74 -7.97 30.53
C PRO A 588 -16.37 -7.95 29.04
N ARG A 589 -16.14 -6.78 28.42
CA ARG A 589 -15.57 -6.63 27.07
C ARG A 589 -14.12 -7.12 27.00
N PHE A 590 -13.38 -6.99 28.09
CA PHE A 590 -11.99 -7.39 28.19
C PHE A 590 -11.88 -8.69 28.99
N TYR A 591 -12.25 -9.79 28.34
CA TYR A 591 -12.36 -11.12 28.93
C TYR A 591 -10.99 -11.76 29.25
N HIS A 592 -9.95 -11.35 28.54
CA HIS A 592 -8.55 -11.67 28.83
C HIS A 592 -7.73 -10.39 29.06
N ILE A 593 -6.66 -10.48 29.84
CA ILE A 593 -5.84 -9.29 30.15
C ILE A 593 -5.13 -8.70 28.92
N ASP A 594 -4.73 -9.54 27.96
CA ASP A 594 -4.08 -9.11 26.71
C ASP A 594 -4.98 -8.22 25.83
N THR A 595 -6.30 -8.30 25.98
CA THR A 595 -7.23 -7.39 25.29
C THR A 595 -7.22 -5.98 25.87
N ALA A 596 -6.74 -5.81 27.11
CA ALA A 596 -6.76 -4.56 27.85
C ALA A 596 -5.39 -4.06 28.31
N LEU A 597 -4.30 -4.81 28.08
CA LEU A 597 -2.97 -4.47 28.58
C LEU A 597 -1.86 -5.07 27.71
N CYS A 598 -0.91 -4.21 27.32
CA CYS A 598 0.29 -4.55 26.55
C CYS A 598 1.52 -3.88 27.17
N PRO A 599 2.38 -4.63 27.87
CA PRO A 599 3.67 -4.14 28.33
C PRO A 599 4.64 -3.98 27.16
N LEU A 600 5.32 -2.84 27.09
CA LEU A 600 6.28 -2.54 26.03
C LEU A 600 7.73 -2.69 26.52
N PRO A 601 8.68 -3.07 25.65
CA PRO A 601 10.09 -3.32 26.03
C PRO A 601 10.82 -2.14 26.70
N GLY A 602 10.44 -0.91 26.39
CA GLY A 602 10.96 0.33 26.99
C GLY A 602 10.44 0.60 28.41
N GLY A 603 9.52 -0.23 28.90
CA GLY A 603 8.91 -0.10 30.21
C GLY A 603 7.59 0.65 30.22
N GLU A 604 7.13 1.16 29.07
CA GLU A 604 5.78 1.68 28.94
C GLU A 604 4.74 0.56 29.07
N LEU A 605 3.54 0.93 29.50
CA LEU A 605 2.41 0.03 29.65
C LEU A 605 1.20 0.66 28.95
N VAL A 606 0.78 0.03 27.85
CA VAL A 606 -0.47 0.38 27.16
C VAL A 606 -1.59 -0.34 27.89
N TYR A 607 -2.64 0.37 28.32
CA TYR A 607 -3.74 -0.30 29.03
C TYR A 607 -5.07 0.46 28.96
N VAL A 608 -6.19 -0.25 29.11
CA VAL A 608 -7.55 0.31 29.23
C VAL A 608 -7.88 0.52 30.72
N PRO A 609 -7.96 1.76 31.24
CA PRO A 609 -8.07 1.98 32.68
C PRO A 609 -9.33 1.37 33.31
N HIS A 610 -10.47 1.47 32.62
CA HIS A 610 -11.75 0.99 33.14
C HIS A 610 -11.92 -0.54 33.07
N ALA A 611 -11.01 -1.26 32.39
CA ALA A 611 -11.02 -2.73 32.36
C ALA A 611 -10.61 -3.36 33.70
N PHE A 612 -9.90 -2.62 34.56
CA PHE A 612 -9.31 -3.12 35.80
C PHE A 612 -10.03 -2.60 37.05
N SER A 613 -10.09 -3.42 38.11
CA SER A 613 -10.60 -2.98 39.41
C SER A 613 -9.76 -1.84 40.01
N PRO A 614 -10.28 -1.08 41.00
CA PRO A 614 -9.50 -0.03 41.67
C PRO A 614 -8.15 -0.52 42.22
N ALA A 615 -8.11 -1.75 42.75
CA ALA A 615 -6.88 -2.38 43.21
C ALA A 615 -5.92 -2.68 42.05
N GLY A 616 -6.43 -3.13 40.90
CA GLY A 616 -5.63 -3.33 39.68
C GLY A 616 -5.03 -2.03 39.16
N ARG A 617 -5.81 -0.95 39.08
CA ARG A 617 -5.30 0.38 38.69
C ARG A 617 -4.23 0.91 39.66
N ALA A 618 -4.42 0.70 40.97
CA ALA A 618 -3.42 1.05 41.97
C ALA A 618 -2.13 0.21 41.80
N ALA A 619 -2.25 -1.07 41.45
CA ALA A 619 -1.10 -1.94 41.20
C ALA A 619 -0.29 -1.53 39.96
N ILE A 620 -0.96 -1.05 38.91
CA ILE A 620 -0.33 -0.42 37.73
C ILE A 620 0.40 0.85 38.16
N ALA A 621 -0.30 1.79 38.81
CA ALA A 621 0.28 3.06 39.23
C ALA A 621 1.49 2.90 40.17
N ALA A 622 1.50 1.87 41.03
CA ALA A 622 2.62 1.57 41.92
C ALA A 622 3.88 1.05 41.18
N ARG A 623 3.74 0.64 39.91
CA ARG A 623 4.81 -0.01 39.11
C ARG A 623 5.17 0.76 37.84
N THR A 624 4.49 1.88 37.57
CA THR A 624 4.69 2.72 36.38
C THR A 624 4.79 4.17 36.79
N THR A 625 5.65 4.96 36.14
CA THR A 625 5.57 6.42 36.21
C THR A 625 4.40 6.95 35.34
N PRO A 626 3.97 8.21 35.51
CA PRO A 626 3.02 8.83 34.58
C PRO A 626 3.45 8.74 33.11
N ASP A 627 4.72 8.96 32.81
CA ASP A 627 5.24 8.94 31.44
C ASP A 627 5.29 7.52 30.84
N GLN A 628 5.34 6.49 31.68
CA GLN A 628 5.26 5.09 31.26
C GLN A 628 3.83 4.62 30.96
N ARG A 629 2.79 5.41 31.28
CA ARG A 629 1.40 4.98 31.13
C ARG A 629 0.80 5.49 29.83
N ILE A 630 0.46 4.57 28.93
CA ILE A 630 -0.23 4.87 27.68
C ILE A 630 -1.68 4.40 27.80
N GLU A 631 -2.55 5.26 28.32
CA GLU A 631 -3.96 4.94 28.56
C GLU A 631 -4.75 4.90 27.25
N LEU A 632 -5.44 3.81 27.00
CA LEU A 632 -6.34 3.66 25.84
C LEU A 632 -7.66 4.38 26.10
N GLY A 633 -8.03 5.25 25.17
CA GLY A 633 -9.37 5.84 25.14
C GLY A 633 -10.40 4.84 24.63
N GLU A 634 -11.68 5.16 24.76
CA GLU A 634 -12.81 4.28 24.42
C GLU A 634 -12.76 3.77 22.96
N GLU A 635 -12.36 4.64 22.04
CA GLU A 635 -12.25 4.32 20.61
C GLU A 635 -11.19 3.24 20.36
N ASP A 636 -10.01 3.37 20.95
CA ASP A 636 -8.91 2.41 20.83
C ASP A 636 -9.18 1.12 21.61
N ALA A 637 -9.89 1.24 22.73
CA ALA A 637 -10.34 0.12 23.54
C ALA A 637 -11.33 -0.76 22.75
N ASN A 638 -12.29 -0.15 22.03
CA ASN A 638 -13.23 -0.87 21.16
C ASN A 638 -12.57 -1.51 19.93
N ARG A 639 -11.41 -1.01 19.50
CA ARG A 639 -10.58 -1.62 18.44
C ARG A 639 -9.70 -2.76 18.95
N LEU A 640 -9.69 -3.04 20.26
CA LEU A 640 -8.75 -3.93 20.93
C LEU A 640 -7.29 -3.57 20.63
N ALA A 641 -6.95 -2.27 20.59
CA ALA A 641 -5.59 -1.80 20.30
C ALA A 641 -4.54 -2.23 21.35
N GLY A 642 -4.98 -2.64 22.55
CA GLY A 642 -4.13 -3.27 23.56
C GLY A 642 -3.71 -4.70 23.20
N ASN A 643 -4.42 -5.36 22.29
CA ASN A 643 -4.11 -6.71 21.85
C ASN A 643 -3.07 -6.70 20.73
N ALA A 644 -1.82 -6.40 21.11
CA ALA A 644 -0.72 -6.14 20.20
C ALA A 644 0.50 -7.03 20.48
N VAL A 645 1.20 -7.42 19.41
CA VAL A 645 2.44 -8.20 19.47
C VAL A 645 3.62 -7.25 19.34
N CYS A 646 4.58 -7.35 20.26
CA CYS A 646 5.79 -6.53 20.20
C CYS A 646 7.00 -7.31 19.69
N ILE A 647 7.62 -6.83 18.61
CA ILE A 647 8.89 -7.32 18.06
C ILE A 647 9.87 -6.14 18.01
N GLY A 648 10.75 -6.07 19.00
CA GLY A 648 11.65 -4.92 19.17
C GLY A 648 10.86 -3.64 19.43
N THR A 649 10.97 -2.65 18.55
CA THR A 649 10.22 -1.38 18.62
C THR A 649 8.98 -1.37 17.72
N ARG A 650 8.62 -2.51 17.11
CA ARG A 650 7.45 -2.65 16.23
C ARG A 650 6.29 -3.27 17.01
N LEU A 651 5.14 -2.61 17.01
CA LEU A 651 3.89 -3.15 17.55
C LEU A 651 2.98 -3.57 16.40
N VAL A 652 2.71 -4.86 16.29
CA VAL A 652 1.74 -5.41 15.34
C VAL A 652 0.38 -5.50 16.03
N MET A 653 -0.65 -4.85 15.45
CA MET A 653 -2.01 -4.82 16.01
C MET A 653 -3.06 -4.72 14.91
N SER A 654 -4.34 -4.92 15.25
CA SER A 654 -5.44 -4.83 14.28
C SER A 654 -5.60 -3.43 13.70
N SER A 655 -5.84 -2.45 14.58
CA SER A 655 -5.93 -1.03 14.23
C SER A 655 -5.81 -0.15 15.47
N CYS A 656 -5.42 1.11 15.30
CA CYS A 656 -5.51 2.13 16.33
C CYS A 656 -5.83 3.51 15.77
N GLY A 657 -6.35 4.38 16.63
CA GLY A 657 -6.59 5.77 16.31
C GLY A 657 -5.30 6.60 16.22
N PRO A 658 -5.35 7.75 15.53
CA PRO A 658 -4.19 8.62 15.34
C PRO A 658 -3.60 9.12 16.67
N GLY A 659 -4.43 9.31 17.69
CA GLY A 659 -3.99 9.73 19.02
C GLY A 659 -3.11 8.68 19.72
N LEU A 660 -3.47 7.40 19.67
CA LEU A 660 -2.64 6.32 20.20
C LEU A 660 -1.37 6.15 19.38
N ARG A 661 -1.49 6.15 18.04
CA ARG A 661 -0.34 6.04 17.13
C ARG A 661 0.73 7.10 17.41
N ASN A 662 0.33 8.36 17.62
CA ASN A 662 1.26 9.44 17.93
C ASN A 662 1.94 9.26 19.28
N ARG A 663 1.22 8.78 20.31
CA ARG A 663 1.81 8.51 21.63
C ARG A 663 2.80 7.35 21.59
N LEU A 664 2.47 6.28 20.85
CA LEU A 664 3.38 5.16 20.63
C LEU A 664 4.64 5.59 19.86
N ALA A 665 4.47 6.42 18.81
CA ALA A 665 5.58 6.99 18.07
C ALA A 665 6.47 7.89 18.94
N ALA A 666 5.88 8.72 19.80
CA ALA A 666 6.61 9.55 20.76
C ALA A 666 7.39 8.72 21.79
N ALA A 667 6.87 7.55 22.16
CA ALA A 667 7.56 6.56 22.98
C ALA A 667 8.57 5.69 22.21
N GLY A 668 8.82 5.98 20.92
CA GLY A 668 9.84 5.30 20.11
C GLY A 668 9.37 4.03 19.43
N TYR A 669 8.06 3.78 19.37
CA TYR A 669 7.48 2.60 18.74
C TYR A 669 6.81 2.90 17.40
N ALA A 670 6.95 1.97 16.45
CA ALA A 670 6.22 2.02 15.19
C ALA A 670 5.07 1.02 15.19
N VAL A 671 3.88 1.49 14.81
CA VAL A 671 2.68 0.67 14.72
C VAL A 671 2.54 0.06 13.33
N GLU A 672 2.49 -1.26 13.27
CA GLU A 672 2.23 -2.10 12.10
C GLU A 672 0.78 -2.59 12.15
N GLU A 673 -0.12 -1.96 11.40
CA GLU A 673 -1.53 -2.38 11.36
C GLU A 673 -1.74 -3.54 10.39
N VAL A 674 -2.47 -4.54 10.87
CA VAL A 674 -2.91 -5.69 10.08
C VAL A 674 -4.38 -5.88 10.38
N PRO A 675 -5.31 -5.59 9.44
CA PRO A 675 -6.74 -5.79 9.70
C PRO A 675 -7.05 -7.24 10.11
N LEU A 676 -7.68 -7.42 11.28
CA LEU A 676 -8.06 -8.73 11.84
C LEU A 676 -9.55 -8.77 12.17
N THR A 677 -10.38 -8.20 11.29
CA THR A 677 -11.81 -7.95 11.54
C THR A 677 -12.61 -9.24 11.77
N SER A 678 -12.20 -10.35 11.16
CA SER A 678 -12.83 -11.66 11.35
C SER A 678 -12.62 -12.18 12.77
N PHE A 679 -11.41 -12.02 13.30
CA PHE A 679 -11.03 -12.50 14.63
C PHE A 679 -11.58 -11.63 15.76
N LEU A 680 -11.73 -10.32 15.51
CA LEU A 680 -12.37 -9.38 16.45
C LEU A 680 -13.79 -9.81 16.82
N ARG A 681 -14.51 -10.52 15.92
CA ARG A 681 -15.84 -11.08 16.21
C ARG A 681 -15.84 -12.10 17.36
N SER A 682 -14.76 -12.87 17.51
CA SER A 682 -14.56 -13.79 18.65
C SER A 682 -13.89 -13.10 19.86
N GLY A 683 -13.47 -11.85 19.71
CA GLY A 683 -12.74 -11.10 20.74
C GLY A 683 -11.22 -11.12 20.61
N GLY A 684 -10.67 -11.73 19.56
CA GLY A 684 -9.24 -11.88 19.37
C GLY A 684 -8.63 -10.90 18.37
N SER A 685 -7.35 -10.61 18.53
CA SER A 685 -6.54 -9.78 17.62
C SER A 685 -5.11 -10.35 17.57
N ALA A 686 -4.11 -9.55 17.19
CA ALA A 686 -2.75 -9.98 16.87
C ALA A 686 -2.09 -10.78 18.00
N PHE A 687 -2.25 -10.37 19.26
CA PHE A 687 -1.68 -11.11 20.39
C PHE A 687 -2.35 -12.48 20.52
N CYS A 688 -3.68 -12.55 20.50
CA CYS A 688 -4.39 -13.82 20.67
C CYS A 688 -3.98 -14.89 19.64
N LEU A 689 -3.66 -14.46 18.41
CA LEU A 689 -3.26 -15.34 17.30
C LEU A 689 -1.79 -15.79 17.34
N THR A 690 -1.02 -15.35 18.34
CA THR A 690 0.42 -15.62 18.43
C THR A 690 0.84 -15.97 19.85
N LEU A 691 1.57 -17.07 20.03
CA LEU A 691 2.17 -17.40 21.33
C LEU A 691 3.69 -17.29 21.24
N ARG A 692 4.28 -16.38 22.02
CA ARG A 692 5.74 -16.21 22.06
C ARG A 692 6.41 -17.37 22.79
N LEU A 693 7.33 -18.07 22.12
CA LEU A 693 8.04 -19.25 22.63
C LEU A 693 9.42 -18.92 23.24
N ASP A 694 10.01 -17.79 22.88
CA ASP A 694 11.39 -17.42 23.23
C ASP A 694 11.48 -16.37 24.36
N ALA A 695 10.38 -16.14 25.09
CA ALA A 695 10.41 -15.22 26.22
C ALA A 695 11.41 -15.70 27.29
N ALA A 696 12.26 -14.78 27.73
CA ALA A 696 13.32 -15.07 28.69
C ALA A 696 13.34 -14.05 29.84
N SER A 697 13.60 -14.55 31.04
CA SER A 697 13.94 -13.74 32.20
C SER A 697 15.41 -13.33 32.17
N ALA A 698 15.74 -12.28 32.90
CA ALA A 698 17.11 -11.84 33.13
C ALA A 698 17.95 -12.91 33.84
N ALA A 699 17.35 -13.85 34.57
CA ALA A 699 18.07 -14.95 35.21
C ALA A 699 18.55 -15.99 34.18
N ARG A 700 17.72 -16.30 33.17
CA ARG A 700 18.10 -17.21 32.07
C ARG A 700 19.06 -16.57 31.09
N ALA A 701 18.86 -15.29 30.75
CA ALA A 701 19.79 -14.54 29.90
C ALA A 701 21.22 -14.54 30.46
N ARG A 702 21.38 -14.35 31.78
CA ARG A 702 22.67 -14.38 32.47
C ARG A 702 23.33 -15.77 32.52
N ARG A 703 22.56 -16.86 32.51
CA ARG A 703 23.11 -18.23 32.48
C ARG A 703 23.66 -18.62 31.10
N GLY A 704 23.11 -18.08 30.01
CA GLY A 704 23.61 -18.31 28.66
C GLY A 704 25.00 -17.69 28.40
N GLU A 705 25.29 -16.55 29.04
CA GLU A 705 26.60 -15.86 28.94
C GLU A 705 27.72 -16.54 29.74
N LEU A 706 27.38 -17.29 30.81
CA LEU A 706 28.36 -17.98 31.67
C LEU A 706 28.85 -19.34 31.12
N ILE A 707 28.21 -19.88 30.08
CA ILE A 707 28.59 -21.17 29.45
C ILE A 707 29.50 -20.96 28.22
N THR A 708 29.70 -19.70 27.80
CA THR A 708 30.50 -19.31 26.62
C THR A 708 31.80 -18.55 26.96
N GLN A 709 32.33 -18.72 28.17
CA GLN A 709 33.69 -18.27 28.55
C GLN A 709 34.65 -19.44 28.75
#